data_AF-A0AAP2CGC3-F1
#
_entry.id   AF-A0AAP2CGC3-F1
#
_cell.length_a   1.000
_cell.length_b   1.000
_cell.length_c   1.000
_cell.angle_alpha   90.00
_cell.angle_beta   90.00
_cell.angle_gamma   90.00
#
_symmetry.space_group_name_H-M   'P 1'
#
loop_
_entity.id
_entity.type
_entity.pdbx_description
1 polymer ?
#
loop_
_entity_poly.entity_id
_entity_poly.type
_entity_poly.pdbx_seq_one_letter_code
_entity_poly.pdbx_strand_id
1 'polypeptide(L)'
;MFSNAVVISFTFGYLALLFAIAYLSERSSFRSKKLSSNPIIYSLSLAVYCTAWTYYGSVGRAATSGIEFLTIYIGPSLIAPLWWLVMRKIIRISKVQRIASIADFISSRYGKNISLGSIVTVFCLLGIIPYISLQIKAVALSFDILQSPLHNIQESALPFFQDTAFYLALGLALFTILFGTRNIEATAQHEGLVMTIAFESLFKLMAFLVVGVFVCYFMFDGVADIFQQASSSGLDHLFVLQGEHGVSEWFWMSMLSMMAILFLPRQFQMGVIENTNERHLNTAMWLFPLYLLLINIFVLPIALGGLVMFGWGNVNADSFVLALPIIADKSWLALLVYLGGFSAATSMIIVASIALSTMVSNNLVMPLLLLSKNFQLRHQHRIGNILIWSRRLAILAIILLSYIYYRMVGPQFSLVAIGLISFVAIAQLAPAIIGGIYWKEGSRAGALTGILVGFVLWFFTLVVPTMIYAGYLPESILTEGLFGLDFLKPDALFGFGELSYITHGLVFSLLPNLFCYLVISLFSRQTSKEHNQAVVFVDIFKYSTILDTSIIWKGQAYIRDIQSLLENFLGEEKTKDALQQYVDFKGSKIDGKMKADPELVNYAERLLTGIIGAASARIMVASVVKEEEISMAEVLDILKETQELKHLNEELQQTSEALRNATASLQKMNETLLENDKLKDEFISTVTHEMKTPITSIRAFSEILQDEDLPEEDRNRFLGIIIQETDRMTRMIDQVLDLERFDSGQQQLELSQVDLSILLLEAADSMSQVFKDKNIQFKLMLNINHYFILANEDRIKQVVLNLLSNAAKFANSEVILKAHLEDKTAIVEILDDGKGIPAEDIPYIFDKFYQAKNQTSKKPLGSGLGLAISKKIMDYHQGKIKIERKGTYTAFQLVFPQINKLTLPNINSENEQNTHSR
;
A
#
# COMPACT_ATOMS: atom_id res chain seq x y z
N MET A 1 -52.41 0.99 25.98
CA MET A 1 -51.51 0.37 26.99
C MET A 1 -51.43 -1.12 26.75
N PHE A 2 -50.25 -1.73 26.88
CA PHE A 2 -50.06 -3.16 26.65
C PHE A 2 -49.96 -3.92 27.97
N SER A 3 -50.58 -5.09 28.05
CA SER A 3 -50.34 -6.01 29.17
C SER A 3 -48.95 -6.64 29.04
N ASN A 4 -48.36 -7.05 30.18
CA ASN A 4 -47.05 -7.71 30.21
C ASN A 4 -47.01 -8.91 29.26
N ALA A 5 -48.11 -9.67 29.21
CA ALA A 5 -48.25 -10.81 28.30
C ALA A 5 -48.08 -10.40 26.83
N VAL A 6 -48.66 -9.28 26.39
CA VAL A 6 -48.55 -8.82 25.00
C VAL A 6 -47.12 -8.42 24.67
N VAL A 7 -46.49 -7.57 25.48
CA VAL A 7 -45.10 -7.13 25.22
C VAL A 7 -44.14 -8.32 25.21
N ILE A 8 -44.31 -9.25 26.16
CA ILE A 8 -43.53 -10.49 26.22
C ILE A 8 -43.77 -11.35 24.98
N SER A 9 -45.03 -11.58 24.57
CA SER A 9 -45.35 -12.37 23.38
C SER A 9 -44.74 -11.79 22.10
N PHE A 10 -44.79 -10.48 21.91
CA PHE A 10 -44.15 -9.83 20.76
C PHE A 10 -42.61 -9.94 20.83
N THR A 11 -42.03 -9.80 22.02
CA THR A 11 -40.58 -9.95 22.23
C THR A 11 -40.11 -11.37 21.91
N PHE A 12 -40.79 -12.40 22.41
CA PHE A 12 -40.48 -13.80 22.11
C PHE A 12 -40.77 -14.16 20.65
N GLY A 13 -41.86 -13.64 20.08
CA GLY A 13 -42.17 -13.81 18.65
C GLY A 13 -41.08 -13.22 17.77
N TYR A 14 -40.55 -12.06 18.13
CA TYR A 14 -39.42 -11.44 17.46
C TYR A 14 -38.13 -12.27 17.57
N LEU A 15 -37.77 -12.73 18.78
CA LEU A 15 -36.61 -13.63 18.97
C LEU A 15 -36.76 -14.95 18.18
N ALA A 16 -37.97 -15.51 18.12
CA ALA A 16 -38.25 -16.70 17.32
C ALA A 16 -38.10 -16.45 15.81
N LEU A 17 -38.50 -15.26 15.32
CA LEU A 17 -38.27 -14.85 13.94
C LEU A 17 -36.77 -14.75 13.63
N LEU A 18 -35.99 -14.12 14.50
CA LEU A 18 -34.53 -14.06 14.36
C LEU A 18 -33.92 -15.46 14.33
N PHE A 19 -34.41 -16.36 15.18
CA PHE A 19 -33.97 -17.76 15.18
C PHE A 19 -34.29 -18.47 13.87
N ALA A 20 -35.50 -18.28 13.34
CA ALA A 20 -35.89 -18.84 12.06
C ALA A 20 -34.98 -18.33 10.93
N ILE A 21 -34.66 -17.03 10.89
CA ILE A 21 -33.77 -16.43 9.89
C ILE A 21 -32.37 -17.05 9.94
N ALA A 22 -31.76 -17.11 11.14
CA ALA A 22 -30.45 -17.73 11.31
C ALA A 22 -30.45 -19.20 10.90
N TYR A 23 -31.45 -19.98 11.33
CA TYR A 23 -31.55 -21.41 11.01
C TYR A 23 -31.74 -21.67 9.51
N LEU A 24 -32.58 -20.89 8.84
CA LEU A 24 -32.80 -20.99 7.40
C LEU A 24 -31.56 -20.58 6.60
N SER A 25 -30.86 -19.54 7.04
CA SER A 25 -29.60 -19.10 6.43
C SER A 25 -28.53 -20.20 6.54
N GLU A 26 -28.36 -20.81 7.70
CA GLU A 26 -27.39 -21.88 7.94
C GLU A 26 -27.69 -23.11 7.06
N ARG A 27 -28.96 -23.50 6.93
CA ARG A 27 -29.38 -24.62 6.05
C ARG A 27 -29.18 -24.32 4.56
N SER A 28 -29.30 -23.06 4.15
CA SER A 28 -29.12 -22.65 2.75
C SER A 28 -27.66 -22.65 2.29
N SER A 29 -26.70 -22.42 3.20
CA SER A 29 -25.26 -22.44 2.90
C SER A 29 -24.78 -23.80 2.39
N PHE A 30 -25.40 -24.90 2.84
CA PHE A 30 -25.14 -26.25 2.36
C PHE A 30 -25.55 -26.51 0.89
N ARG A 31 -26.35 -25.63 0.25
CA ARG A 31 -26.91 -25.82 -1.11
C ARG A 31 -26.26 -24.97 -2.21
N SER A 32 -24.99 -24.60 -2.06
CA SER A 32 -24.12 -24.08 -3.14
C SER A 32 -24.26 -22.59 -3.53
N LYS A 33 -25.12 -21.79 -2.86
CA LYS A 33 -25.05 -20.30 -2.92
C LYS A 33 -24.91 -19.74 -1.52
N LYS A 34 -23.69 -19.29 -1.16
CA LYS A 34 -23.42 -18.58 0.10
C LYS A 34 -24.12 -17.22 0.09
N LEU A 35 -25.35 -17.14 0.60
CA LEU A 35 -26.08 -15.86 0.73
C LEU A 35 -25.29 -14.82 1.55
N SER A 36 -24.53 -15.28 2.54
CA SER A 36 -23.59 -14.50 3.36
C SER A 36 -22.41 -13.89 2.59
N SER A 37 -22.16 -14.32 1.35
CA SER A 37 -21.14 -13.72 0.48
C SER A 37 -21.60 -12.43 -0.19
N ASN A 38 -22.80 -11.94 0.12
CA ASN A 38 -23.29 -10.68 -0.43
C ASN A 38 -22.64 -9.48 0.31
N PRO A 39 -22.02 -8.53 -0.42
CA PRO A 39 -21.40 -7.35 0.19
C PRO A 39 -22.40 -6.43 0.92
N ILE A 40 -23.67 -6.41 0.52
CA ILE A 40 -24.72 -5.60 1.18
C ILE A 40 -25.02 -6.15 2.58
N ILE A 41 -25.12 -7.48 2.71
CA ILE A 41 -25.40 -8.14 3.99
C ILE A 41 -24.25 -7.89 4.97
N TYR A 42 -23.00 -8.00 4.51
CA TYR A 42 -21.83 -7.64 5.32
C TYR A 42 -21.84 -6.17 5.73
N SER A 43 -22.19 -5.26 4.82
CA SER A 43 -22.24 -3.82 5.13
C SER A 43 -23.32 -3.51 6.18
N LEU A 44 -24.48 -4.17 6.09
CA LEU A 44 -25.56 -4.05 7.07
C LEU A 44 -25.22 -4.72 8.41
N SER A 45 -24.39 -5.76 8.44
CA SER A 45 -23.97 -6.38 9.71
C SER A 45 -23.03 -5.47 10.51
N LEU A 46 -22.25 -4.60 9.85
CA LEU A 46 -21.45 -3.56 10.51
C LEU A 46 -22.32 -2.56 11.29
N ALA A 47 -23.59 -2.40 10.92
CA ALA A 47 -24.55 -1.58 11.65
C ALA A 47 -24.93 -2.11 13.04
N VAL A 48 -24.34 -3.24 13.48
CA VAL A 48 -24.23 -3.59 14.92
C VAL A 48 -23.56 -2.49 15.76
N TYR A 49 -22.89 -1.52 15.11
CA TYR A 49 -22.44 -0.28 15.73
C TYR A 49 -23.60 0.55 16.30
N CYS A 50 -24.76 0.55 15.63
CA CYS A 50 -25.97 1.23 16.07
C CYS A 50 -26.72 0.35 17.07
N THR A 51 -26.54 0.67 18.35
CA THR A 51 -27.04 -0.09 19.50
C THR A 51 -28.25 0.60 20.14
N ALA A 52 -28.81 0.10 21.24
CA ALA A 52 -29.88 0.81 21.95
C ALA A 52 -29.42 2.20 22.44
N TRP A 53 -28.11 2.40 22.61
CA TRP A 53 -27.52 3.72 22.82
C TRP A 53 -27.75 4.66 21.61
N THR A 54 -27.65 4.16 20.37
CA THR A 54 -27.96 4.97 19.18
C THR A 54 -29.44 5.31 19.13
N TYR A 55 -30.26 4.32 19.45
CA TYR A 55 -31.71 4.38 19.33
C TYR A 55 -32.36 5.31 20.37
N TYR A 56 -31.93 5.22 21.63
CA TYR A 56 -32.48 6.01 22.74
C TYR A 56 -31.54 7.12 23.19
N GLY A 57 -30.27 6.76 23.46
CA GLY A 57 -29.26 7.68 24.01
C GLY A 57 -28.84 8.82 23.07
N SER A 58 -28.87 8.65 21.74
CA SER A 58 -28.57 9.77 20.83
C SER A 58 -29.61 10.88 20.90
N VAL A 59 -30.88 10.50 21.11
CA VAL A 59 -31.98 11.46 21.25
C VAL A 59 -31.87 12.19 22.58
N GLY A 60 -31.54 11.47 23.66
CA GLY A 60 -31.24 12.11 24.95
C GLY A 60 -30.01 13.02 24.90
N ARG A 61 -28.96 12.62 24.16
CA ARG A 61 -27.80 13.48 23.92
C ARG A 61 -28.14 14.69 23.07
N ALA A 62 -28.92 14.53 22.01
CA ALA A 62 -29.35 15.65 21.17
C ALA A 62 -30.23 16.65 21.94
N ALA A 63 -31.01 16.16 22.90
CA ALA A 63 -31.82 16.99 23.78
C ALA A 63 -30.99 17.77 24.82
N THR A 64 -29.80 17.29 25.19
CA THR A 64 -28.96 17.90 26.24
C THR A 64 -27.79 18.71 25.69
N SER A 65 -27.15 18.24 24.62
CA SER A 65 -25.93 18.82 24.03
C SER A 65 -26.09 19.19 22.54
N GLY A 66 -27.32 19.26 22.03
CA GLY A 66 -27.60 19.70 20.66
C GLY A 66 -26.92 18.83 19.61
N ILE A 67 -26.20 19.43 18.66
CA ILE A 67 -25.59 18.74 17.51
C ILE A 67 -24.40 17.84 17.90
N GLU A 68 -23.83 17.96 19.10
CA GLU A 68 -22.63 17.20 19.51
C GLU A 68 -22.76 15.68 19.40
N PHE A 69 -23.98 15.12 19.46
CA PHE A 69 -24.22 13.68 19.27
C PHE A 69 -23.71 13.16 17.92
N LEU A 70 -23.64 14.01 16.89
CA LEU A 70 -23.19 13.64 15.56
C LEU A 70 -21.72 13.20 15.52
N THR A 71 -20.88 13.68 16.44
CA THR A 71 -19.45 13.32 16.51
C THR A 71 -19.23 11.80 16.59
N ILE A 72 -20.19 11.08 17.18
CA ILE A 72 -20.13 9.62 17.37
C ILE A 72 -20.43 8.86 16.06
N TYR A 73 -21.01 9.53 15.07
CA TYR A 73 -21.37 8.99 13.75
C TYR A 73 -20.51 9.55 12.61
N ILE A 74 -20.06 10.80 12.75
CA ILE A 74 -19.16 11.46 11.81
C ILE A 74 -17.81 10.74 11.81
N GLY A 75 -17.25 10.39 12.97
CA GLY A 75 -15.97 9.67 13.04
C GLY A 75 -15.97 8.37 12.22
N PRO A 76 -16.90 7.42 12.45
CA PRO A 76 -17.02 6.22 11.64
C PRO A 76 -17.22 6.49 10.15
N SER A 77 -17.95 7.56 9.80
CA SER A 77 -18.13 7.97 8.40
C SER A 77 -16.84 8.47 7.77
N LEU A 78 -16.02 9.20 8.52
CA LEU A 78 -14.73 9.74 8.07
C LEU A 78 -13.64 8.67 7.91
N ILE A 79 -13.63 7.63 8.78
CA ILE A 79 -12.67 6.52 8.66
C ILE A 79 -13.08 5.50 7.58
N ALA A 80 -14.34 5.49 7.14
CA ALA A 80 -14.84 4.50 6.19
C ALA A 80 -14.01 4.44 4.89
N PRO A 81 -13.65 5.54 4.21
CA PRO A 81 -12.76 5.49 3.04
C PRO A 81 -11.37 4.87 3.33
N LEU A 82 -10.87 5.01 4.56
CA LEU A 82 -9.58 4.45 4.98
C LEU A 82 -9.66 2.95 5.31
N TRP A 83 -10.85 2.34 5.33
CA TRP A 83 -11.00 0.89 5.52
C TRP A 83 -10.29 0.07 4.45
N TRP A 84 -10.18 0.58 3.22
CA TRP A 84 -9.42 -0.10 2.18
C TRP A 84 -7.92 -0.22 2.51
N LEU A 85 -7.37 0.71 3.30
CA LEU A 85 -5.97 0.70 3.73
C LEU A 85 -5.78 -0.06 5.04
N VAL A 86 -6.61 0.25 6.05
CA VAL A 86 -6.45 -0.26 7.42
C VAL A 86 -7.20 -1.58 7.60
N MET A 87 -8.53 -1.57 7.43
CA MET A 87 -9.38 -2.73 7.73
C MET A 87 -9.10 -3.91 6.79
N ARG A 88 -8.83 -3.64 5.50
CA ARG A 88 -8.42 -4.67 4.53
C ARG A 88 -7.15 -5.40 4.99
N LYS A 89 -6.17 -4.64 5.49
CA LYS A 89 -4.91 -5.21 5.97
C LYS A 89 -5.14 -6.08 7.21
N ILE A 90 -5.96 -5.60 8.15
CA ILE A 90 -6.37 -6.36 9.34
C ILE A 90 -7.10 -7.65 8.93
N ILE A 91 -8.07 -7.60 8.02
CA ILE A 91 -8.80 -8.78 7.49
C ILE A 91 -7.82 -9.79 6.90
N ARG A 92 -6.90 -9.34 6.04
CA ARG A 92 -5.94 -10.23 5.40
C ARG A 92 -5.02 -10.92 6.40
N ILE A 93 -4.45 -10.15 7.33
CA ILE A 93 -3.59 -10.68 8.39
C ILE A 93 -4.37 -11.71 9.22
N SER A 94 -5.60 -11.38 9.62
CA SER A 94 -6.43 -12.26 10.44
C SER A 94 -6.77 -13.57 9.73
N LYS A 95 -7.05 -13.53 8.42
CA LYS A 95 -7.29 -14.75 7.63
C LYS A 95 -6.05 -15.61 7.48
N VAL A 96 -4.91 -15.00 7.14
CA VAL A 96 -3.64 -15.73 6.93
C VAL A 96 -3.13 -16.36 8.24
N GLN A 97 -3.25 -15.64 9.36
CA GLN A 97 -2.78 -16.10 10.68
C GLN A 97 -3.85 -16.83 11.49
N ARG A 98 -5.07 -17.03 10.95
CA ARG A 98 -6.23 -17.61 11.65
C ARG A 98 -6.48 -16.98 13.02
N ILE A 99 -6.42 -15.66 13.08
CA ILE A 99 -6.68 -14.88 14.29
C ILE A 99 -8.19 -14.93 14.57
N ALA A 100 -8.57 -15.25 15.81
CA ALA A 100 -9.97 -15.39 16.21
C ALA A 100 -10.52 -14.17 16.99
N SER A 101 -9.66 -13.29 17.49
CA SER A 101 -10.05 -12.14 18.31
C SER A 101 -9.04 -11.00 18.25
N ILE A 102 -9.41 -9.83 18.78
CA ILE A 102 -8.50 -8.68 18.84
C ILE A 102 -7.32 -8.90 19.80
N ALA A 103 -7.51 -9.67 20.89
CA ALA A 103 -6.41 -10.07 21.78
C ALA A 103 -5.45 -11.03 21.08
N ASP A 104 -5.97 -11.96 20.28
CA ASP A 104 -5.16 -12.83 19.43
C ASP A 104 -4.39 -12.02 18.38
N PHE A 105 -5.00 -10.96 17.84
CA PHE A 105 -4.34 -10.06 16.87
C PHE A 105 -3.11 -9.38 17.47
N ILE A 106 -3.27 -8.75 18.63
CA ILE A 106 -2.17 -8.07 19.34
C ILE A 106 -1.12 -9.09 19.79
N SER A 107 -1.53 -10.17 20.45
CA SER A 107 -0.57 -11.16 20.95
C SER A 107 0.23 -11.81 19.81
N SER A 108 -0.41 -12.12 18.68
CA SER A 108 0.25 -12.70 17.50
C SER A 108 1.30 -11.76 16.91
N ARG A 109 0.98 -10.46 16.77
CA ARG A 109 1.93 -9.44 16.28
C ARG A 109 3.19 -9.32 17.14
N TYR A 110 3.05 -9.40 18.46
CA TYR A 110 4.13 -9.19 19.42
C TYR A 110 4.65 -10.52 20.00
N GLY A 111 4.90 -11.49 19.13
CA GLY A 111 5.63 -12.73 19.45
C GLY A 111 4.78 -13.87 20.04
N LYS A 112 3.46 -13.88 19.80
CA LYS A 112 2.48 -14.85 20.34
C LYS A 112 2.57 -14.99 21.86
N ASN A 113 2.71 -13.87 22.56
CA ASN A 113 2.91 -13.90 24.01
C ASN A 113 1.58 -14.00 24.78
N ILE A 114 1.50 -15.01 25.65
CA ILE A 114 0.34 -15.30 26.51
C ILE A 114 -0.03 -14.08 27.37
N SER A 115 0.93 -13.50 28.09
CA SER A 115 0.68 -12.39 29.02
C SER A 115 0.01 -11.19 28.35
N LEU A 116 0.45 -10.85 27.13
CA LEU A 116 -0.11 -9.70 26.40
C LEU A 116 -1.55 -9.97 25.97
N GLY A 117 -1.84 -11.17 25.45
CA GLY A 117 -3.20 -11.58 25.09
C GLY A 117 -4.15 -11.64 26.30
N SER A 118 -3.65 -12.12 27.45
CA SER A 118 -4.40 -12.15 28.71
C SER A 118 -4.74 -10.75 29.21
N ILE A 119 -3.77 -9.82 29.23
CA ILE A 119 -3.98 -8.44 29.69
C ILE A 119 -4.99 -7.71 28.80
N VAL A 120 -4.85 -7.82 27.48
CA VAL A 120 -5.81 -7.23 26.52
C VAL A 120 -7.21 -7.80 26.75
N THR A 121 -7.34 -9.11 27.00
CA THR A 121 -8.63 -9.73 27.30
C THR A 121 -9.26 -9.18 28.57
N VAL A 122 -8.52 -9.08 29.67
CA VAL A 122 -9.02 -8.52 30.95
C VAL A 122 -9.48 -7.08 30.75
N PHE A 123 -8.69 -6.28 30.05
CA PHE A 123 -9.00 -4.89 29.75
C PHE A 123 -10.24 -4.73 28.86
N CYS A 124 -10.40 -5.57 27.83
CA CYS A 124 -11.63 -5.61 27.05
C CYS A 124 -12.86 -5.99 27.89
N LEU A 125 -12.74 -6.92 28.86
CA LEU A 125 -13.84 -7.25 29.76
C LEU A 125 -14.23 -6.06 30.62
N LEU A 126 -13.26 -5.43 31.29
CA LEU A 126 -13.50 -4.26 32.14
C LEU A 126 -14.11 -3.10 31.36
N GLY A 127 -13.66 -2.88 30.11
CA GLY A 127 -14.20 -1.82 29.26
C GLY A 127 -15.60 -2.10 28.70
N ILE A 128 -15.99 -3.36 28.46
CA ILE A 128 -17.23 -3.67 27.73
C ILE A 128 -18.38 -4.12 28.64
N ILE A 129 -18.09 -4.67 29.83
CA ILE A 129 -19.14 -5.04 30.80
C ILE A 129 -20.05 -3.84 31.13
N PRO A 130 -19.55 -2.63 31.41
CA PRO A 130 -20.39 -1.44 31.61
C PRO A 130 -21.25 -1.11 30.38
N TYR A 131 -20.72 -1.34 29.18
CA TYR A 131 -21.47 -1.11 27.94
C TYR A 131 -22.57 -2.16 27.71
N ILE A 132 -22.36 -3.42 28.07
CA ILE A 132 -23.41 -4.45 28.01
C ILE A 132 -24.49 -4.15 29.05
N SER A 133 -24.08 -3.74 30.24
CA SER A 133 -24.96 -3.29 31.31
C SER A 133 -25.89 -2.15 30.85
N LEU A 134 -25.34 -1.20 30.10
CA LEU A 134 -26.10 -0.12 29.48
C LEU A 134 -27.21 -0.63 28.54
N GLN A 135 -26.94 -1.68 27.76
CA GLN A 135 -27.96 -2.26 26.88
C GLN A 135 -29.08 -2.94 27.67
N ILE A 136 -28.75 -3.62 28.77
CA ILE A 136 -29.74 -4.22 29.67
C ILE A 136 -30.63 -3.13 30.27
N LYS A 137 -30.05 -2.01 30.73
CA LYS A 137 -30.78 -0.84 31.23
C LYS A 137 -31.76 -0.29 30.18
N ALA A 138 -31.31 -0.12 28.93
CA ALA A 138 -32.15 0.40 27.86
C ALA A 138 -33.37 -0.51 27.57
N VAL A 139 -33.16 -1.82 27.56
CA VAL A 139 -34.26 -2.78 27.35
C VAL A 139 -35.23 -2.78 28.53
N ALA A 140 -34.72 -2.79 29.76
CA ALA A 140 -35.56 -2.75 30.96
C ALA A 140 -36.41 -1.47 31.01
N LEU A 141 -35.78 -0.30 30.83
CA LEU A 141 -36.46 0.99 30.83
C LEU A 141 -37.55 1.08 29.75
N SER A 142 -37.25 0.64 28.53
CA SER A 142 -38.22 0.67 27.42
C SER A 142 -39.41 -0.28 27.65
N PHE A 143 -39.18 -1.42 28.31
CA PHE A 143 -40.23 -2.35 28.71
C PHE A 143 -41.14 -1.74 29.79
N ASP A 144 -40.56 -1.08 30.79
CA ASP A 144 -41.31 -0.46 31.88
C ASP A 144 -42.17 0.74 31.39
N ILE A 145 -41.64 1.55 30.47
CA ILE A 145 -42.36 2.69 29.86
C ILE A 145 -43.62 2.22 29.11
N LEU A 146 -43.58 1.07 28.45
CA LEU A 146 -44.76 0.52 27.73
C LEU A 146 -45.88 0.06 28.67
N GLN A 147 -45.55 -0.29 29.92
CA GLN A 147 -46.51 -0.76 30.91
C GLN A 147 -47.14 0.40 31.68
N SER A 148 -46.33 1.36 32.13
CA SER A 148 -46.77 2.46 32.99
C SER A 148 -46.05 3.77 32.61
N PRO A 149 -46.58 4.53 31.64
CA PRO A 149 -45.84 5.63 30.99
C PRO A 149 -45.65 6.91 31.81
N LEU A 150 -46.19 7.02 33.04
CA LEU A 150 -46.36 8.32 33.73
C LEU A 150 -46.22 8.30 35.27
N HIS A 151 -45.69 7.23 35.87
CA HIS A 151 -45.23 7.32 37.26
C HIS A 151 -43.75 7.65 37.26
N ASN A 152 -43.32 8.57 38.15
CA ASN A 152 -41.92 8.62 38.58
C ASN A 152 -41.58 7.21 39.02
N ILE A 153 -40.85 6.47 38.18
CA ILE A 153 -40.27 5.18 38.54
C ILE A 153 -39.21 5.53 39.58
N GLN A 154 -39.65 5.72 40.81
CA GLN A 154 -38.76 5.70 41.95
C GLN A 154 -38.25 4.27 41.93
N GLU A 155 -36.98 4.12 41.56
CA GLU A 155 -36.21 2.87 41.55
C GLU A 155 -36.22 2.29 42.98
N SER A 156 -37.37 1.76 43.37
CA SER A 156 -37.53 0.97 44.57
C SER A 156 -36.71 -0.27 44.28
N ALA A 157 -35.73 -0.57 45.14
CA ALA A 157 -34.87 -1.73 44.99
C ALA A 157 -35.70 -3.02 45.07
N LEU A 158 -36.37 -3.38 43.98
CA LEU A 158 -37.10 -4.62 43.84
C LEU A 158 -36.10 -5.77 44.06
N PRO A 159 -36.48 -6.83 44.77
CA PRO A 159 -35.67 -8.03 44.84
C PRO A 159 -35.35 -8.55 43.43
N PHE A 160 -34.19 -9.17 43.24
CA PHE A 160 -33.72 -9.59 41.90
C PHE A 160 -34.70 -10.53 41.17
N PHE A 161 -35.52 -11.28 41.90
CA PHE A 161 -36.53 -12.19 41.35
C PHE A 161 -37.82 -11.50 40.91
N GLN A 162 -37.99 -10.21 41.20
CA GLN A 162 -39.08 -9.37 40.68
C GLN A 162 -38.59 -8.40 39.59
N ASP A 163 -37.29 -8.37 39.35
CA ASP A 163 -36.66 -7.51 38.35
C ASP A 163 -36.80 -8.13 36.95
N THR A 164 -37.52 -7.44 36.07
CA THR A 164 -37.73 -7.85 34.67
C THR A 164 -36.41 -7.90 33.91
N ALA A 165 -35.45 -7.03 34.24
CA ALA A 165 -34.13 -6.99 33.63
C ALA A 165 -33.32 -8.27 33.90
N PHE A 166 -33.51 -8.90 35.06
CA PHE A 166 -32.83 -10.17 35.40
C PHE A 166 -33.26 -11.30 34.48
N TYR A 167 -34.58 -11.47 34.28
CA TYR A 167 -35.13 -12.51 33.40
C TYR A 167 -34.79 -12.26 31.94
N LEU A 168 -34.79 -11.00 31.51
CA LEU A 168 -34.36 -10.62 30.16
C LEU A 168 -32.88 -10.94 29.94
N ALA A 169 -32.01 -10.61 30.89
CA ALA A 169 -30.59 -10.95 30.83
C ALA A 169 -30.37 -12.48 30.75
N LEU A 170 -31.11 -13.27 31.55
CA LEU A 170 -31.03 -14.73 31.52
C LEU A 170 -31.54 -15.31 30.19
N GLY A 171 -32.65 -14.78 29.66
CA GLY A 171 -33.18 -15.15 28.34
C GLY A 171 -32.18 -14.85 27.22
N LEU A 172 -31.55 -13.68 27.25
CA LEU A 172 -30.50 -13.30 26.30
C LEU A 172 -29.24 -14.15 26.44
N ALA A 173 -28.86 -14.53 27.67
CA ALA A 173 -27.74 -15.44 27.90
C ALA A 173 -28.01 -16.83 27.31
N LEU A 174 -29.19 -17.39 27.57
CA LEU A 174 -29.61 -18.67 27.00
C LEU A 174 -29.63 -18.60 25.47
N PHE A 175 -30.22 -17.55 24.90
CA PHE A 175 -30.26 -17.33 23.46
C PHE A 175 -28.84 -17.24 22.89
N THR A 176 -27.97 -16.41 23.48
CA THR A 176 -26.58 -16.25 23.04
C THR A 176 -25.80 -17.57 23.09
N ILE A 177 -26.00 -18.39 24.12
CA ILE A 177 -25.38 -19.71 24.24
C ILE A 177 -25.83 -20.65 23.12
N LEU A 178 -27.14 -20.67 22.82
CA LEU A 178 -27.72 -21.52 21.78
C LEU A 178 -27.20 -21.16 20.38
N PHE A 179 -26.97 -19.87 20.10
CA PHE A 179 -26.42 -19.40 18.82
C PHE A 179 -24.91 -19.45 18.73
N GLY A 180 -24.20 -18.93 19.73
CA GLY A 180 -22.79 -18.56 19.62
C GLY A 180 -21.78 -19.65 19.95
N THR A 181 -22.22 -20.81 20.48
CA THR A 181 -21.30 -21.86 20.98
C THR A 181 -21.51 -23.23 20.34
N ARG A 182 -22.07 -23.27 19.13
CA ARG A 182 -22.33 -24.52 18.39
C ARG A 182 -21.08 -25.13 17.77
N ASN A 183 -20.11 -24.31 17.37
CA ASN A 183 -18.88 -24.76 16.69
C ASN A 183 -17.65 -24.65 17.62
N ILE A 184 -16.74 -25.64 17.50
CA ILE A 184 -15.48 -25.68 18.26
C ILE A 184 -14.51 -24.61 17.73
N GLU A 185 -14.44 -24.45 16.41
CA GLU A 185 -13.63 -23.42 15.74
C GLU A 185 -14.17 -22.03 16.04
N ALA A 186 -13.36 -21.18 16.69
CA ALA A 186 -13.72 -19.78 16.93
C ALA A 186 -13.72 -18.95 15.63
N THR A 187 -12.91 -19.36 14.64
CA THR A 187 -12.84 -18.73 13.32
C THR A 187 -13.92 -19.21 12.35
N ALA A 188 -14.74 -20.20 12.74
CA ALA A 188 -15.82 -20.65 11.88
C ALA A 188 -16.83 -19.50 11.69
N GLN A 189 -17.12 -19.20 10.42
CA GLN A 189 -18.02 -18.10 10.06
C GLN A 189 -19.45 -18.46 10.44
N HIS A 190 -20.13 -17.56 11.12
CA HIS A 190 -21.52 -17.73 11.55
C HIS A 190 -22.44 -17.06 10.52
N GLU A 191 -22.64 -17.70 9.37
CA GLU A 191 -23.46 -17.13 8.29
C GLU A 191 -24.87 -16.72 8.77
N GLY A 192 -25.48 -17.56 9.61
CA GLY A 192 -26.78 -17.27 10.22
C GLY A 192 -26.78 -16.06 11.16
N LEU A 193 -25.68 -15.84 11.90
CA LEU A 193 -25.52 -14.69 12.79
C LEU A 193 -25.42 -13.38 11.97
N VAL A 194 -24.59 -13.37 10.93
CA VAL A 194 -24.40 -12.19 10.07
C VAL A 194 -25.71 -11.79 9.38
N MET A 195 -26.47 -12.76 8.86
CA MET A 195 -27.78 -12.52 8.26
C MET A 195 -28.79 -11.95 9.25
N THR A 196 -28.81 -12.48 10.47
CA THR A 196 -29.71 -12.02 11.54
C THR A 196 -29.43 -10.57 11.89
N ILE A 197 -28.16 -10.20 12.08
CA ILE A 197 -27.76 -8.82 12.41
C ILE A 197 -28.06 -7.86 11.25
N ALA A 198 -27.88 -8.29 10.00
CA ALA A 198 -28.23 -7.48 8.84
C ALA A 198 -29.74 -7.21 8.78
N PHE A 199 -30.57 -8.22 9.02
CA PHE A 199 -32.02 -8.07 9.11
C PHE A 199 -32.42 -7.16 10.27
N GLU A 200 -31.86 -7.37 11.46
CA GLU A 200 -32.09 -6.52 12.62
C GLU A 200 -31.75 -5.06 12.32
N SER A 201 -30.61 -4.81 11.68
CA SER A 201 -30.17 -3.44 11.37
C SER A 201 -31.11 -2.74 10.39
N LEU A 202 -31.67 -3.47 9.42
CA LEU A 202 -32.71 -2.94 8.52
C LEU A 202 -34.02 -2.68 9.29
N PHE A 203 -34.42 -3.60 10.17
CA PHE A 203 -35.62 -3.45 10.98
C PHE A 203 -35.53 -2.24 11.92
N LYS A 204 -34.40 -2.04 12.60
CA LYS A 204 -34.12 -0.85 13.44
C LYS A 204 -34.26 0.43 12.63
N LEU A 205 -33.61 0.49 11.47
CA LEU A 205 -33.61 1.67 10.62
C LEU A 205 -35.04 2.01 10.17
N MET A 206 -35.78 1.00 9.70
CA MET A 206 -37.18 1.17 9.31
C MET A 206 -38.03 1.69 10.48
N ALA A 207 -37.95 1.06 11.66
CA ALA A 207 -38.71 1.48 12.83
C ALA A 207 -38.38 2.93 13.25
N PHE A 208 -37.09 3.31 13.20
CA PHE A 208 -36.64 4.66 13.55
C PHE A 208 -37.09 5.72 12.54
N LEU A 209 -37.01 5.41 11.24
CA LEU A 209 -37.51 6.30 10.19
C LEU A 209 -39.03 6.50 10.27
N VAL A 210 -39.79 5.43 10.56
CA VAL A 210 -41.24 5.52 10.71
C VAL A 210 -41.63 6.43 11.87
N VAL A 211 -40.99 6.29 13.05
CA VAL A 211 -41.27 7.21 14.17
C VAL A 211 -40.79 8.63 13.89
N GLY A 212 -39.65 8.81 13.22
CA GLY A 212 -39.15 10.13 12.84
C GLY A 212 -40.10 10.87 11.90
N VAL A 213 -40.60 10.20 10.85
CA VAL A 213 -41.62 10.74 9.94
C VAL A 213 -42.92 11.04 10.70
N PHE A 214 -43.34 10.14 11.59
CA PHE A 214 -44.53 10.36 12.42
C PHE A 214 -44.42 11.63 13.27
N VAL A 215 -43.32 11.78 14.02
CA VAL A 215 -43.10 12.98 14.84
C VAL A 215 -43.08 14.21 13.95
N CYS A 216 -42.28 14.22 12.88
CA CYS A 216 -42.09 15.42 12.07
C CYS A 216 -43.33 15.89 11.30
N TYR A 217 -44.20 14.99 10.84
CA TYR A 217 -45.29 15.34 9.91
C TYR A 217 -46.71 15.02 10.42
N PHE A 218 -46.84 14.23 11.48
CA PHE A 218 -48.15 13.90 12.06
C PHE A 218 -48.35 14.49 13.46
N MET A 219 -47.28 14.71 14.23
CA MET A 219 -47.35 15.44 15.50
C MET A 219 -47.08 16.94 15.32
N PHE A 220 -46.27 17.29 14.32
CA PHE A 220 -45.89 18.66 13.97
C PHE A 220 -46.13 18.90 12.47
N ASP A 221 -46.16 20.17 12.04
CA ASP A 221 -46.40 20.57 10.65
C ASP A 221 -45.10 20.63 9.82
N GLY A 222 -44.25 19.59 9.98
CA GLY A 222 -42.96 19.45 9.30
C GLY A 222 -41.76 19.69 10.21
N VAL A 223 -40.56 19.40 9.68
CA VAL A 223 -39.30 19.60 10.42
C VAL A 223 -39.11 21.08 10.76
N ALA A 224 -39.42 22.00 9.84
CA ALA A 224 -39.25 23.43 10.06
C ALA A 224 -40.11 23.96 11.22
N ASP A 225 -41.33 23.43 11.38
CA ASP A 225 -42.24 23.80 12.47
C ASP A 225 -41.65 23.41 13.84
N ILE A 226 -41.09 22.21 13.97
CA ILE A 226 -40.40 21.78 15.20
C ILE A 226 -39.28 22.75 15.57
N PHE A 227 -38.43 23.11 14.62
CA PHE A 227 -37.32 24.04 14.88
C PHE A 227 -37.82 25.44 15.25
N GLN A 228 -38.90 25.90 14.63
CA GLN A 228 -39.51 27.19 14.96
C GLN A 228 -40.13 27.20 16.37
N GLN A 229 -40.83 26.13 16.76
CA GLN A 229 -41.40 25.98 18.11
C GLN A 229 -40.31 25.77 19.17
N ALA A 230 -39.23 25.07 18.83
CA ALA A 230 -38.07 24.94 19.70
C ALA A 230 -37.38 26.30 19.90
N SER A 231 -37.24 27.09 18.82
CA SER A 231 -36.68 28.44 18.88
C SER A 231 -37.50 29.36 19.78
N SER A 232 -38.83 29.37 19.60
CA SER A 232 -39.73 30.16 20.46
C SER A 232 -39.70 29.72 21.93
N SER A 233 -39.29 28.48 22.20
CA SER A 233 -39.10 27.92 23.54
C SER A 233 -37.69 28.15 24.12
N GLY A 234 -36.83 28.93 23.43
CA GLY A 234 -35.47 29.25 23.90
C GLY A 234 -34.44 28.13 23.70
N LEU A 235 -34.73 27.14 22.85
CA LEU A 235 -33.86 26.00 22.57
C LEU A 235 -32.83 26.27 21.45
N ASP A 236 -32.67 27.52 21.02
CA ASP A 236 -31.78 27.91 19.90
C ASP A 236 -30.32 27.47 20.09
N HIS A 237 -29.87 27.41 21.34
CA HIS A 237 -28.52 26.96 21.69
C HIS A 237 -28.22 25.52 21.25
N LEU A 238 -29.25 24.68 21.07
CA LEU A 238 -29.10 23.30 20.60
C LEU A 238 -28.89 23.20 19.08
N PHE A 239 -29.13 24.29 18.33
CA PHE A 239 -29.01 24.31 16.86
C PHE A 239 -27.60 24.66 16.39
N VAL A 240 -26.75 25.16 17.28
CA VAL A 240 -25.44 25.72 16.93
C VAL A 240 -24.34 24.94 17.66
N LEU A 241 -23.14 24.96 17.09
CA LEU A 241 -21.91 24.42 17.68
C LEU A 241 -21.39 25.28 18.85
N GLN A 242 -22.28 25.79 19.72
CA GLN A 242 -21.93 26.62 20.87
C GLN A 242 -22.07 25.82 22.16
N GLY A 243 -21.01 25.10 22.51
CA GLY A 243 -20.77 24.55 23.85
C GLY A 243 -19.43 25.06 24.39
N GLU A 244 -19.22 25.02 25.71
CA GLU A 244 -18.00 25.50 26.39
C GLU A 244 -16.68 24.88 25.85
N HIS A 245 -16.75 23.74 25.14
CA HIS A 245 -15.59 23.00 24.63
C HIS A 245 -15.54 22.86 23.08
N GLY A 246 -16.46 23.57 22.39
CA GLY A 246 -16.82 23.52 20.96
C GLY A 246 -15.98 22.67 20.00
N VAL A 247 -14.92 23.23 19.42
CA VAL A 247 -14.20 22.59 18.30
C VAL A 247 -13.27 21.45 18.74
N SER A 248 -12.63 21.60 19.91
CA SER A 248 -11.71 20.58 20.43
C SER A 248 -12.45 19.30 20.80
N GLU A 249 -13.60 19.43 21.45
CA GLU A 249 -14.46 18.31 21.82
C GLU A 249 -14.91 17.53 20.59
N TRP A 250 -15.33 18.23 19.54
CA TRP A 250 -15.74 17.62 18.28
C TRP A 250 -14.63 16.80 17.64
N PHE A 251 -13.40 17.32 17.65
CA PHE A 251 -12.24 16.61 17.14
C PHE A 251 -11.97 15.33 17.93
N TRP A 252 -11.87 15.43 19.25
CA TRP A 252 -11.55 14.29 20.12
C TRP A 252 -12.64 13.22 20.15
N MET A 253 -13.90 13.61 20.19
CA MET A 253 -15.03 12.67 20.13
C MET A 253 -15.15 12.00 18.76
N SER A 254 -14.89 12.71 17.67
CA SER A 254 -14.82 12.10 16.33
C SER A 254 -13.66 11.11 16.23
N MET A 255 -12.50 11.45 16.79
CA MET A 255 -11.34 10.56 16.80
C MET A 255 -11.60 9.31 17.66
N LEU A 256 -12.25 9.47 18.81
CA LEU A 256 -12.66 8.36 19.67
C LEU A 256 -13.61 7.40 18.93
N SER A 257 -14.60 7.94 18.23
CA SER A 257 -15.58 7.13 17.49
C SER A 257 -14.97 6.45 16.26
N MET A 258 -13.98 7.06 15.58
CA MET A 258 -13.15 6.41 14.56
C MET A 258 -12.42 5.17 15.12
N MET A 259 -11.84 5.27 16.31
CA MET A 259 -11.17 4.14 16.95
C MET A 259 -12.17 3.08 17.40
N ALA A 260 -13.32 3.49 17.94
CA ALA A 260 -14.34 2.57 18.42
C ALA A 260 -14.87 1.66 17.31
N ILE A 261 -15.19 2.19 16.12
CA ILE A 261 -15.68 1.36 15.00
C ILE A 261 -14.66 0.32 14.53
N LEU A 262 -13.35 0.57 14.69
CA LEU A 262 -12.31 -0.36 14.28
C LEU A 262 -11.94 -1.40 15.35
N PHE A 263 -11.88 -0.99 16.62
CA PHE A 263 -11.22 -1.78 17.66
C PHE A 263 -12.16 -2.36 18.71
N LEU A 264 -13.45 -2.01 18.71
CA LEU A 264 -14.41 -2.69 19.56
C LEU A 264 -14.42 -4.19 19.25
N PRO A 265 -14.28 -5.11 20.22
CA PRO A 265 -14.27 -6.55 19.99
C PRO A 265 -15.46 -7.06 19.16
N ARG A 266 -16.65 -6.49 19.36
CA ARG A 266 -17.84 -6.81 18.55
C ARG A 266 -17.69 -6.36 17.08
N GLN A 267 -17.07 -5.20 16.86
CA GLN A 267 -16.79 -4.68 15.51
C GLN A 267 -15.66 -5.45 14.85
N PHE A 268 -14.64 -5.82 15.60
CA PHE A 268 -13.59 -6.71 15.12
C PHE A 268 -14.17 -8.07 14.70
N GLN A 269 -15.08 -8.65 15.51
CA GLN A 269 -15.78 -9.88 15.14
C GLN A 269 -16.53 -9.71 13.80
N MET A 270 -17.41 -8.73 13.69
CA MET A 270 -18.25 -8.57 12.48
C MET A 270 -17.48 -8.07 11.26
N GLY A 271 -16.59 -7.09 11.44
CA GLY A 271 -15.85 -6.47 10.36
C GLY A 271 -14.67 -7.30 9.87
N VAL A 272 -14.02 -8.07 10.76
CA VAL A 272 -12.77 -8.79 10.45
C VAL A 272 -13.00 -10.30 10.36
N ILE A 273 -13.53 -10.92 11.41
CA ILE A 273 -13.63 -12.38 11.52
C ILE A 273 -14.72 -12.93 10.60
N GLU A 274 -15.90 -12.32 10.63
CA GLU A 274 -17.06 -12.75 9.83
C GLU A 274 -16.99 -12.30 8.37
N ASN A 275 -15.96 -11.52 7.98
CA ASN A 275 -15.78 -11.11 6.60
C ASN A 275 -15.36 -12.31 5.72
N THR A 276 -16.18 -12.66 4.73
CA THR A 276 -15.86 -13.74 3.79
C THR A 276 -14.91 -13.28 2.67
N ASN A 277 -15.09 -12.06 2.17
CA ASN A 277 -14.29 -11.48 1.08
C ASN A 277 -13.89 -10.03 1.38
N GLU A 278 -12.59 -9.72 1.25
CA GLU A 278 -12.05 -8.37 1.46
C GLU A 278 -12.72 -7.32 0.56
N ARG A 279 -13.19 -7.71 -0.63
CA ARG A 279 -13.87 -6.80 -1.57
C ARG A 279 -15.20 -6.27 -1.04
N HIS A 280 -15.81 -6.89 -0.03
CA HIS A 280 -17.02 -6.38 0.59
C HIS A 280 -16.82 -4.99 1.22
N LEU A 281 -15.58 -4.65 1.57
CA LEU A 281 -15.23 -3.32 2.06
C LEU A 281 -15.59 -2.23 1.04
N ASN A 282 -15.47 -2.48 -0.28
CA ASN A 282 -15.78 -1.48 -1.30
C ASN A 282 -17.22 -0.97 -1.21
N THR A 283 -18.16 -1.88 -0.95
CA THR A 283 -19.56 -1.53 -0.74
C THR A 283 -19.77 -0.93 0.65
N ALA A 284 -19.14 -1.50 1.67
CA ALA A 284 -19.27 -1.03 3.06
C ALA A 284 -18.82 0.42 3.24
N MET A 285 -17.76 0.85 2.53
CA MET A 285 -17.23 2.22 2.59
C MET A 285 -18.28 3.31 2.28
N TRP A 286 -19.33 2.98 1.53
CA TRP A 286 -20.41 3.91 1.18
C TRP A 286 -21.73 3.57 1.86
N LEU A 287 -22.07 2.28 1.92
CA LEU A 287 -23.35 1.83 2.46
C LEU A 287 -23.43 2.01 3.98
N PHE A 288 -22.31 1.86 4.70
CA PHE A 288 -22.30 2.07 6.15
C PHE A 288 -22.45 3.56 6.53
N PRO A 289 -21.70 4.53 5.95
CA PRO A 289 -21.98 5.95 6.17
C PRO A 289 -23.39 6.36 5.78
N LEU A 290 -23.94 5.82 4.67
CA LEU A 290 -25.33 6.06 4.29
C LEU A 290 -26.31 5.56 5.36
N TYR A 291 -26.07 4.37 5.93
CA TYR A 291 -26.87 3.87 7.04
C TYR A 291 -26.81 4.81 8.26
N LEU A 292 -25.61 5.28 8.63
CA LEU A 292 -25.43 6.22 9.74
C LEU A 292 -26.14 7.55 9.48
N LEU A 293 -26.12 8.06 8.25
CA LEU A 293 -26.85 9.27 7.89
C LEU A 293 -28.37 9.07 8.06
N LEU A 294 -28.90 7.98 7.51
CA LEU A 294 -30.35 7.71 7.53
C LEU A 294 -30.89 7.52 8.94
N ILE A 295 -30.17 6.82 9.82
CA ILE A 295 -30.64 6.62 11.21
C ILE A 295 -30.57 7.91 12.03
N ASN A 296 -29.70 8.86 11.68
CA ASN A 296 -29.52 10.10 12.44
C ASN A 296 -30.37 11.28 11.95
N ILE A 297 -30.97 11.21 10.75
CA ILE A 297 -31.71 12.33 10.15
C ILE A 297 -32.84 12.86 11.04
N PHE A 298 -33.50 11.99 11.80
CA PHE A 298 -34.61 12.35 12.68
C PHE A 298 -34.24 12.44 14.16
N VAL A 299 -32.98 12.19 14.54
CA VAL A 299 -32.57 12.20 15.97
C VAL A 299 -32.80 13.57 16.58
N LEU A 300 -32.29 14.64 15.95
CA LEU A 300 -32.44 16.01 16.45
C LEU A 300 -33.91 16.48 16.40
N PRO A 301 -34.67 16.29 15.30
CA PRO A 301 -36.10 16.58 15.29
C PRO A 301 -36.90 15.88 16.40
N ILE A 302 -36.65 14.59 16.65
CA ILE A 302 -37.34 13.86 17.73
C ILE A 302 -36.96 14.43 19.10
N ALA A 303 -35.69 14.76 19.32
CA ALA A 303 -35.21 15.36 20.57
C ALA A 303 -35.89 16.70 20.86
N LEU A 304 -35.91 17.60 19.86
CA LEU A 304 -36.56 18.90 19.96
C LEU A 304 -38.07 18.76 20.16
N GLY A 305 -38.73 17.88 19.40
CA GLY A 305 -40.16 17.63 19.56
C GLY A 305 -40.51 17.11 20.96
N GLY A 306 -39.64 16.28 21.55
CA GLY A 306 -39.76 15.83 22.94
C GLY A 306 -39.63 16.98 23.95
N LEU A 307 -38.63 17.85 23.79
CA LEU A 307 -38.43 19.02 24.66
C LEU A 307 -39.59 20.01 24.57
N VAL A 308 -40.12 20.27 23.37
CA VAL A 308 -41.27 21.15 23.15
C VAL A 308 -42.53 20.59 23.80
N MET A 309 -42.77 19.27 23.70
CA MET A 309 -43.98 18.64 24.22
C MET A 309 -43.96 18.42 25.74
N PHE A 310 -42.83 17.99 26.30
CA PHE A 310 -42.74 17.60 27.72
C PHE A 310 -42.11 18.67 28.61
N GLY A 311 -41.36 19.63 28.05
CA GLY A 311 -40.55 20.58 28.81
C GLY A 311 -39.28 19.94 29.41
N TRP A 312 -38.37 20.78 29.91
CA TRP A 312 -37.11 20.32 30.51
C TRP A 312 -37.35 19.56 31.82
N GLY A 313 -36.76 18.37 31.95
CA GLY A 313 -36.68 17.62 33.21
C GLY A 313 -37.92 16.81 33.63
N ASN A 314 -39.06 16.97 32.95
CA ASN A 314 -40.29 16.24 33.28
C ASN A 314 -40.28 14.77 32.85
N VAL A 315 -39.68 14.49 31.69
CA VAL A 315 -39.56 13.15 31.13
C VAL A 315 -38.09 12.94 30.75
N ASN A 316 -37.54 11.76 31.07
CA ASN A 316 -36.16 11.45 30.72
C ASN A 316 -36.00 11.51 29.18
N ALA A 317 -35.08 12.35 28.69
CA ALA A 317 -34.89 12.59 27.27
C ALA A 317 -34.49 11.32 26.47
N ASP A 318 -33.86 10.34 27.13
CA ASP A 318 -33.55 9.04 26.51
C ASP A 318 -34.82 8.28 26.08
N SER A 319 -35.98 8.62 26.66
CA SER A 319 -37.27 7.96 26.41
C SER A 319 -38.13 8.64 25.34
N PHE A 320 -37.75 9.81 24.82
CA PHE A 320 -38.62 10.60 23.92
C PHE A 320 -39.09 9.84 22.68
N VAL A 321 -38.25 8.97 22.12
CA VAL A 321 -38.59 8.12 20.97
C VAL A 321 -39.80 7.22 21.27
N LEU A 322 -39.96 6.78 22.52
CA LEU A 322 -41.10 5.98 22.99
C LEU A 322 -42.23 6.87 23.51
N ALA A 323 -41.91 7.91 24.27
CA ALA A 323 -42.88 8.76 24.94
C ALA A 323 -43.76 9.55 23.94
N LEU A 324 -43.19 10.03 22.83
CA LEU A 324 -43.93 10.81 21.82
C LEU A 324 -45.05 10.00 21.14
N PRO A 325 -44.82 8.77 20.64
CA PRO A 325 -45.92 7.91 20.17
C PRO A 325 -46.96 7.58 21.24
N ILE A 326 -46.55 7.44 22.51
CA ILE A 326 -47.45 7.11 23.61
C ILE A 326 -48.40 8.27 23.91
N ILE A 327 -47.89 9.50 24.01
CA ILE A 327 -48.74 10.68 24.26
C ILE A 327 -49.67 10.99 23.07
N ALA A 328 -49.25 10.65 21.85
CA ALA A 328 -50.09 10.72 20.65
C ALA A 328 -51.10 9.55 20.50
N ASP A 329 -51.23 8.71 21.53
CA ASP A 329 -52.09 7.52 21.59
C ASP A 329 -51.87 6.52 20.42
N LYS A 330 -50.64 6.46 19.88
CA LYS A 330 -50.23 5.52 18.83
C LYS A 330 -49.51 4.32 19.43
N SER A 331 -50.25 3.52 20.18
CA SER A 331 -49.73 2.32 20.87
C SER A 331 -48.97 1.35 19.95
N TRP A 332 -49.44 1.11 18.72
CA TRP A 332 -48.75 0.22 17.77
C TRP A 332 -47.36 0.74 17.36
N LEU A 333 -47.20 2.06 17.26
CA LEU A 333 -45.94 2.70 16.90
C LEU A 333 -44.98 2.64 18.08
N ALA A 334 -45.47 2.85 19.31
CA ALA A 334 -44.67 2.65 20.52
C ALA A 334 -44.12 1.21 20.62
N LEU A 335 -44.94 0.21 20.27
CA LEU A 335 -44.51 -1.19 20.22
C LEU A 335 -43.46 -1.44 19.13
N LEU A 336 -43.63 -0.84 17.94
CA LEU A 336 -42.64 -0.93 16.86
C LEU A 336 -41.30 -0.33 17.26
N VAL A 337 -41.31 0.84 17.90
CA VAL A 337 -40.11 1.52 18.43
C VAL A 337 -39.45 0.70 19.53
N TYR A 338 -40.23 0.11 20.45
CA TYR A 338 -39.71 -0.81 21.46
C TYR A 338 -39.02 -2.02 20.84
N LEU A 339 -39.65 -2.67 19.85
CA LEU A 339 -39.01 -3.79 19.15
C LEU A 339 -37.74 -3.35 18.40
N GLY A 340 -37.71 -2.13 17.87
CA GLY A 340 -36.52 -1.53 17.26
C GLY A 340 -35.37 -1.35 18.25
N GLY A 341 -35.63 -0.76 19.42
CA GLY A 341 -34.63 -0.59 20.47
C GLY A 341 -34.21 -1.91 21.12
N PHE A 342 -35.15 -2.84 21.33
CA PHE A 342 -34.88 -4.20 21.78
C PHE A 342 -33.92 -4.90 20.82
N SER A 343 -34.23 -4.89 19.52
CA SER A 343 -33.36 -5.40 18.45
C SER A 343 -31.95 -4.79 18.48
N ALA A 344 -31.85 -3.49 18.74
CA ALA A 344 -30.56 -2.79 18.82
C ALA A 344 -29.72 -3.22 20.04
N ALA A 345 -30.36 -3.51 21.17
CA ALA A 345 -29.70 -4.06 22.35
C ALA A 345 -29.32 -5.54 22.17
N THR A 346 -30.20 -6.37 21.62
CA THR A 346 -29.99 -7.82 21.50
C THR A 346 -28.79 -8.15 20.63
N SER A 347 -28.68 -7.59 19.42
CA SER A 347 -27.49 -7.84 18.56
C SER A 347 -26.21 -7.44 19.26
N MET A 348 -26.20 -6.29 19.93
CA MET A 348 -25.03 -5.80 20.63
C MET A 348 -24.59 -6.79 21.72
N ILE A 349 -25.52 -7.22 22.59
CA ILE A 349 -25.25 -8.15 23.69
C ILE A 349 -24.76 -9.50 23.16
N ILE A 350 -25.42 -10.05 22.13
CA ILE A 350 -25.08 -11.35 21.55
C ILE A 350 -23.66 -11.30 20.98
N VAL A 351 -23.36 -10.35 20.08
CA VAL A 351 -22.07 -10.30 19.38
C VAL A 351 -20.92 -9.97 20.34
N ALA A 352 -21.14 -9.03 21.27
CA ALA A 352 -20.11 -8.69 22.25
C ALA A 352 -19.82 -9.85 23.21
N SER A 353 -20.84 -10.56 23.66
CA SER A 353 -20.66 -11.73 24.54
C SER A 353 -19.96 -12.88 23.81
N ILE A 354 -20.27 -13.12 22.54
CA ILE A 354 -19.56 -14.11 21.71
C ILE A 354 -18.08 -13.72 21.59
N ALA A 355 -17.79 -12.50 21.15
CA ALA A 355 -16.42 -12.02 20.97
C ALA A 355 -15.60 -12.10 22.27
N LEU A 356 -16.15 -11.63 23.39
CA LEU A 356 -15.50 -11.68 24.70
C LEU A 356 -15.33 -13.11 25.22
N SER A 357 -16.33 -13.98 25.03
CA SER A 357 -16.23 -15.38 25.48
C SER A 357 -15.13 -16.14 24.74
N THR A 358 -14.94 -15.86 23.45
CA THR A 358 -13.83 -16.39 22.66
C THR A 358 -12.49 -15.89 23.20
N MET A 359 -12.40 -14.59 23.53
CA MET A 359 -11.19 -14.02 24.13
C MET A 359 -10.87 -14.65 25.49
N VAL A 360 -11.86 -14.76 26.38
CA VAL A 360 -11.73 -15.40 27.70
C VAL A 360 -11.28 -16.84 27.57
N SER A 361 -11.91 -17.59 26.66
CA SER A 361 -11.56 -18.99 26.43
C SER A 361 -10.12 -19.12 25.92
N ASN A 362 -9.76 -18.39 24.86
CA ASN A 362 -8.48 -18.56 24.16
C ASN A 362 -7.27 -17.93 24.88
N ASN A 363 -7.47 -16.83 25.61
CA ASN A 363 -6.39 -16.02 26.18
C ASN A 363 -6.31 -16.04 27.71
N LEU A 364 -7.32 -16.58 28.40
CA LEU A 364 -7.31 -16.72 29.85
C LEU A 364 -7.46 -18.19 30.27
N VAL A 365 -8.59 -18.81 29.93
CA VAL A 365 -8.94 -20.14 30.46
C VAL A 365 -8.03 -21.23 29.88
N MET A 366 -7.90 -21.30 28.56
CA MET A 366 -7.13 -22.36 27.91
C MET A 366 -5.63 -22.34 28.25
N PRO A 367 -4.93 -21.20 28.21
CA PRO A 367 -3.53 -21.16 28.64
C PRO A 367 -3.35 -21.61 30.09
N LEU A 368 -4.23 -21.19 31.01
CA LEU A 368 -4.16 -21.57 32.42
C LEU A 368 -4.37 -23.08 32.63
N LEU A 369 -5.33 -23.68 31.91
CA LEU A 369 -5.58 -25.12 31.97
C LEU A 369 -4.42 -25.93 31.38
N LEU A 370 -3.82 -25.46 30.28
CA LEU A 370 -2.73 -26.13 29.59
C LEU A 370 -1.37 -25.98 30.28
N LEU A 371 -1.20 -25.05 31.22
CA LEU A 371 0.02 -24.97 32.03
C LEU A 371 0.19 -26.20 32.96
N SER A 372 -0.90 -26.89 33.30
CA SER A 372 -0.86 -28.09 34.15
C SER A 372 -0.65 -29.37 33.34
N LYS A 373 0.53 -30.01 33.48
CA LYS A 373 0.84 -31.31 32.84
C LYS A 373 -0.17 -32.41 33.20
N ASN A 374 -0.67 -32.41 34.44
CA ASN A 374 -1.68 -33.38 34.89
C ASN A 374 -3.02 -33.20 34.17
N PHE A 375 -3.38 -31.95 33.83
CA PHE A 375 -4.61 -31.66 33.10
C PHE A 375 -4.52 -32.11 31.64
N GLN A 376 -3.38 -31.84 30.99
CA GLN A 376 -3.11 -32.28 29.60
C GLN A 376 -3.26 -33.80 29.46
N LEU A 377 -2.62 -34.57 30.35
CA LEU A 377 -2.66 -36.04 30.33
C LEU A 377 -4.05 -36.61 30.63
N ARG A 378 -4.81 -35.99 31.55
CA ARG A 378 -6.13 -36.49 31.97
C ARG A 378 -7.26 -36.18 30.99
N HIS A 379 -7.13 -35.10 30.20
CA HIS A 379 -8.21 -34.60 29.35
C HIS A 379 -7.86 -34.53 27.85
N GLN A 380 -6.80 -35.21 27.39
CA GLN A 380 -6.30 -35.17 26.01
C GLN A 380 -7.40 -35.36 24.94
N HIS A 381 -8.38 -36.24 25.16
CA HIS A 381 -9.50 -36.49 24.24
C HIS A 381 -10.77 -35.66 24.49
N ARG A 382 -10.78 -34.77 25.49
CA ARG A 382 -11.96 -33.95 25.87
C ARG A 382 -11.74 -32.44 25.75
N ILE A 383 -10.57 -32.01 25.28
CA ILE A 383 -10.21 -30.58 25.24
C ILE A 383 -11.20 -29.77 24.40
N GLY A 384 -11.66 -30.29 23.25
CA GLY A 384 -12.66 -29.62 22.41
C GLY A 384 -14.00 -29.36 23.14
N ASN A 385 -14.49 -30.31 23.94
CA ASN A 385 -15.73 -30.13 24.72
C ASN A 385 -15.53 -29.14 25.88
N ILE A 386 -14.37 -29.16 26.52
CA ILE A 386 -14.01 -28.21 27.59
C ILE A 386 -13.97 -26.78 27.03
N LEU A 387 -13.48 -26.60 25.81
CA LEU A 387 -13.48 -25.33 25.11
C LEU A 387 -14.90 -24.76 24.96
N ILE A 388 -15.85 -25.55 24.46
CA ILE A 388 -17.25 -25.12 24.29
C ILE A 388 -17.86 -24.72 25.64
N TRP A 389 -17.71 -25.57 26.67
CA TRP A 389 -18.24 -25.26 27.99
C TRP A 389 -17.61 -24.02 28.62
N SER A 390 -16.30 -23.79 28.40
CA SER A 390 -15.63 -22.57 28.85
C SER A 390 -16.24 -21.31 28.21
N ARG A 391 -16.57 -21.35 26.91
CA ARG A 391 -17.25 -20.24 26.22
C ARG A 391 -18.66 -20.01 26.77
N ARG A 392 -19.45 -21.08 27.00
CA ARG A 392 -20.81 -20.98 27.55
C ARG A 392 -20.83 -20.37 28.95
N LEU A 393 -19.93 -20.84 29.82
CA LEU A 393 -19.78 -20.29 31.17
C LEU A 393 -19.30 -18.84 31.14
N ALA A 394 -18.38 -18.48 30.23
CA ALA A 394 -17.95 -17.10 30.05
C ALA A 394 -19.09 -16.18 29.61
N ILE A 395 -19.93 -16.59 28.64
CA ILE A 395 -21.12 -15.82 28.22
C ILE A 395 -22.05 -15.57 29.40
N LEU A 396 -22.39 -16.62 30.15
CA LEU A 396 -23.24 -16.52 31.33
C LEU A 396 -22.66 -15.55 32.36
N ALA A 397 -21.36 -15.68 32.66
CA ALA A 397 -20.67 -14.83 33.63
C ALA A 397 -20.63 -13.36 33.18
N ILE A 398 -20.32 -13.09 31.90
CA ILE A 398 -20.25 -11.73 31.36
C ILE A 398 -21.62 -11.03 31.46
N ILE A 399 -22.70 -11.71 31.05
CA ILE A 399 -24.05 -11.13 31.10
C ILE A 399 -24.51 -10.93 32.55
N LEU A 400 -24.23 -11.89 33.45
CA LEU A 400 -24.57 -11.77 34.87
C LEU A 400 -23.79 -10.64 35.56
N LEU A 401 -22.48 -10.50 35.28
CA LEU A 401 -21.67 -9.37 35.76
C LEU A 401 -22.19 -8.04 35.22
N SER A 402 -22.66 -7.99 33.97
CA SER A 402 -23.26 -6.79 33.38
C SER A 402 -24.59 -6.43 34.05
N TYR A 403 -25.40 -7.43 34.43
CA TYR A 403 -26.60 -7.21 35.23
C TYR A 403 -26.28 -6.71 36.65
N ILE A 404 -25.25 -7.28 37.30
CA ILE A 404 -24.79 -6.79 38.61
C ILE A 404 -24.34 -5.33 38.51
N TYR A 405 -23.55 -4.99 37.49
CA TYR A 405 -23.13 -3.61 37.24
C TYR A 405 -24.34 -2.68 37.02
N TYR A 406 -25.34 -3.15 36.27
CA TYR A 406 -26.58 -2.40 36.03
C TYR A 406 -27.26 -2.05 37.35
N ARG A 407 -27.37 -3.02 38.25
CA ARG A 407 -28.05 -2.83 39.53
C ARG A 407 -27.26 -1.98 40.54
N MET A 408 -25.92 -2.05 40.51
CA MET A 408 -25.06 -1.36 41.47
C MET A 408 -24.68 0.07 41.08
N VAL A 409 -24.53 0.33 39.78
CA VAL A 409 -24.00 1.61 39.24
C VAL A 409 -24.99 2.27 38.27
N GLY A 410 -25.86 1.47 37.63
CA GLY A 410 -26.80 1.95 36.62
C GLY A 410 -27.74 3.10 37.04
N PRO A 411 -28.30 3.13 38.27
CA PRO A 411 -29.16 4.22 38.75
C PRO A 411 -28.58 5.63 38.62
N GLN A 412 -27.27 5.76 38.86
CA GLN A 412 -26.63 7.05 39.15
C GLN A 412 -26.12 7.78 37.90
N PHE A 413 -26.14 7.14 36.72
CA PHE A 413 -25.56 7.69 35.49
C PHE A 413 -26.53 7.64 34.29
N SER A 414 -26.41 8.66 33.42
CA SER A 414 -27.08 8.69 32.12
C SER A 414 -26.57 7.59 31.20
N LEU A 415 -27.40 7.16 30.23
CA LEU A 415 -27.01 6.11 29.29
C LEU A 415 -25.75 6.49 28.48
N VAL A 416 -25.54 7.78 28.25
CA VAL A 416 -24.48 8.27 27.36
C VAL A 416 -23.08 8.22 27.99
N ALA A 417 -22.95 8.57 29.26
CA ALA A 417 -21.64 8.68 29.91
C ALA A 417 -20.93 7.32 29.99
N ILE A 418 -21.65 6.26 30.40
CA ILE A 418 -21.11 4.89 30.52
C ILE A 418 -20.61 4.36 29.17
N GLY A 419 -21.35 4.66 28.09
CA GLY A 419 -21.02 4.21 26.74
C GLY A 419 -19.67 4.75 26.25
N LEU A 420 -19.41 6.03 26.47
CA LEU A 420 -18.17 6.68 26.05
C LEU A 420 -16.96 6.29 26.90
N ILE A 421 -17.12 6.11 28.21
CA ILE A 421 -16.04 5.59 29.08
C ILE A 421 -15.53 4.25 28.54
N SER A 422 -16.45 3.39 28.09
CA SER A 422 -16.15 2.10 27.48
C SER A 422 -15.40 2.24 26.13
N PHE A 423 -15.71 3.27 25.34
CA PHE A 423 -14.99 3.54 24.09
C PHE A 423 -13.55 3.98 24.35
N VAL A 424 -13.32 4.84 25.35
CA VAL A 424 -11.96 5.29 25.72
C VAL A 424 -11.11 4.12 26.21
N ALA A 425 -11.71 3.17 26.95
CA ALA A 425 -11.03 1.96 27.40
C ALA A 425 -10.46 1.15 26.21
N ILE A 426 -11.27 0.96 25.18
CA ILE A 426 -10.88 0.17 24.00
C ILE A 426 -9.96 0.96 23.06
N ALA A 427 -10.08 2.28 23.00
CA ALA A 427 -9.17 3.14 22.25
C ALA A 427 -7.70 2.97 22.69
N GLN A 428 -7.45 2.54 23.93
CA GLN A 428 -6.10 2.24 24.42
C GLN A 428 -5.39 1.13 23.65
N LEU A 429 -6.12 0.29 22.90
CA LEU A 429 -5.54 -0.74 22.05
C LEU A 429 -5.07 -0.20 20.70
N ALA A 430 -5.54 0.98 20.29
CA ALA A 430 -5.30 1.54 18.96
C ALA A 430 -3.81 1.74 18.63
N PRO A 431 -2.96 2.34 19.51
CA PRO A 431 -1.55 2.53 19.20
C PRO A 431 -0.83 1.21 18.88
N ALA A 432 -1.07 0.18 19.69
CA ALA A 432 -0.44 -1.13 19.53
C ALA A 432 -0.92 -1.87 18.26
N ILE A 433 -2.19 -1.72 17.86
CA ILE A 433 -2.73 -2.34 16.64
C ILE A 433 -2.23 -1.60 15.41
N ILE A 434 -2.37 -0.28 15.36
CA ILE A 434 -1.98 0.56 14.20
C ILE A 434 -0.47 0.49 13.99
N GLY A 435 0.31 0.65 15.06
CA GLY A 435 1.76 0.46 15.02
C GLY A 435 2.13 -0.97 14.63
N GLY A 436 1.39 -1.96 15.10
CA GLY A 436 1.58 -3.37 14.73
C GLY A 436 1.45 -3.65 13.23
N ILE A 437 0.54 -2.97 12.52
CA ILE A 437 0.31 -3.20 11.09
C ILE A 437 1.17 -2.33 10.17
N TYR A 438 1.72 -1.20 10.63
CA TYR A 438 2.50 -0.28 9.78
C TYR A 438 3.96 -0.13 10.19
N TRP A 439 4.33 -0.44 11.44
CA TRP A 439 5.67 -0.21 11.97
C TRP A 439 6.34 -1.53 12.37
N LYS A 440 7.45 -1.84 11.70
CA LYS A 440 8.21 -3.08 11.95
C LYS A 440 8.92 -3.06 13.31
N GLU A 441 9.40 -1.90 13.74
CA GLU A 441 10.21 -1.75 14.96
C GLU A 441 9.38 -1.72 16.25
N GLY A 442 8.04 -1.71 16.16
CA GLY A 442 7.16 -1.85 17.32
C GLY A 442 7.45 -3.13 18.12
N SER A 443 7.84 -2.97 19.39
CA SER A 443 8.29 -4.06 20.26
C SER A 443 7.18 -4.55 21.20
N ARG A 444 7.29 -5.78 21.71
CA ARG A 444 6.37 -6.31 22.73
C ARG A 444 6.38 -5.45 24.00
N ALA A 445 7.57 -5.03 24.46
CA ALA A 445 7.71 -4.25 25.68
C ALA A 445 7.01 -2.89 25.54
N GLY A 446 7.17 -2.24 24.39
CA GLY A 446 6.48 -0.99 24.11
C GLY A 446 4.96 -1.15 24.08
N ALA A 447 4.45 -2.19 23.41
CA ALA A 447 3.01 -2.46 23.36
C ALA A 447 2.42 -2.74 24.75
N LEU A 448 3.11 -3.56 25.56
CA LEU A 448 2.67 -3.90 26.91
C LEU A 448 2.63 -2.67 27.82
N THR A 449 3.72 -1.89 27.85
CA THR A 449 3.81 -0.72 28.72
C THR A 449 2.86 0.39 28.27
N GLY A 450 2.73 0.65 26.97
CA GLY A 450 1.76 1.61 26.45
C GLY A 450 0.33 1.28 26.86
N ILE A 451 -0.11 0.03 26.63
CA ILE A 451 -1.45 -0.44 27.02
C ILE A 451 -1.66 -0.33 28.54
N LEU A 452 -0.69 -0.76 29.35
CA LEU A 452 -0.79 -0.68 30.82
C LEU A 452 -0.91 0.76 31.32
N VAL A 453 -0.05 1.67 30.84
CA VAL A 453 -0.08 3.09 31.21
C VAL A 453 -1.41 3.71 30.81
N GLY A 454 -1.85 3.48 29.57
CA GLY A 454 -3.14 3.99 29.08
C GLY A 454 -4.32 3.50 29.91
N PHE A 455 -4.35 2.21 30.27
CA PHE A 455 -5.45 1.64 31.05
C PHE A 455 -5.46 2.10 32.50
N VAL A 456 -4.28 2.24 33.13
CA VAL A 456 -4.17 2.77 34.50
C VAL A 456 -4.65 4.22 34.54
N LEU A 457 -4.20 5.05 33.60
CA LEU A 457 -4.64 6.45 33.51
C LEU A 457 -6.13 6.53 33.20
N TRP A 458 -6.65 5.75 32.25
CA TRP A 458 -8.09 5.66 31.98
C TRP A 458 -8.91 5.27 33.22
N PHE A 459 -8.45 4.26 33.97
CA PHE A 459 -9.14 3.84 35.20
C PHE A 459 -9.15 4.98 36.22
N PHE A 460 -8.02 5.65 36.39
CA PHE A 460 -7.89 6.78 37.31
C PHE A 460 -8.73 7.99 36.89
N THR A 461 -8.75 8.37 35.62
CA THR A 461 -9.45 9.57 35.15
C THR A 461 -10.94 9.37 34.91
N LEU A 462 -11.37 8.16 34.52
CA LEU A 462 -12.75 7.90 34.12
C LEU A 462 -13.51 6.90 34.99
N VAL A 463 -12.85 5.94 35.64
CA VAL A 463 -13.55 4.96 36.48
C VAL A 463 -13.62 5.44 37.93
N VAL A 464 -12.50 5.93 38.48
CA VAL A 464 -12.46 6.44 39.86
C VAL A 464 -13.50 7.54 40.10
N PRO A 465 -13.67 8.56 39.25
CA PRO A 465 -14.70 9.59 39.47
C PRO A 465 -16.11 9.00 39.43
N THR A 466 -16.39 8.03 38.55
CA THR A 466 -17.69 7.35 38.58
C THR A 466 -17.94 6.58 39.87
N MET A 467 -16.91 6.01 40.49
CA MET A 467 -17.04 5.35 41.79
C MET A 467 -17.23 6.37 42.94
N ILE A 468 -16.66 7.57 42.82
CA ILE A 468 -16.85 8.66 43.78
C ILE A 468 -18.27 9.21 43.72
N TYR A 469 -18.76 9.56 42.53
CA TYR A 469 -20.16 10.01 42.33
C TYR A 469 -21.18 8.95 42.76
N ALA A 470 -20.79 7.68 42.68
CA ALA A 470 -21.61 6.57 43.15
C ALA A 470 -21.62 6.38 44.68
N GLY A 471 -20.77 7.10 45.41
CA GLY A 471 -20.62 7.02 46.86
C GLY A 471 -19.73 5.88 47.37
N TYR A 472 -18.99 5.18 46.49
CA TYR A 472 -18.10 4.09 46.88
C TYR A 472 -16.70 4.55 47.30
N LEU A 473 -16.30 5.76 46.92
CA LEU A 473 -14.99 6.35 47.22
C LEU A 473 -15.16 7.77 47.79
N PRO A 474 -14.19 8.24 48.62
CA PRO A 474 -14.29 9.57 49.24
C PRO A 474 -14.16 10.70 48.21
N GLU A 475 -14.96 11.75 48.39
CA GLU A 475 -14.97 12.95 47.51
C GLU A 475 -13.65 13.73 47.56
N SER A 476 -12.84 13.57 48.61
CA SER A 476 -11.54 14.23 48.78
C SER A 476 -10.58 13.99 47.60
N ILE A 477 -10.73 12.86 46.90
CA ILE A 477 -9.90 12.51 45.74
C ILE A 477 -10.18 13.45 44.56
N LEU A 478 -11.41 13.95 44.40
CA LEU A 478 -11.75 14.94 43.37
C LEU A 478 -11.40 16.35 43.81
N THR A 479 -11.64 16.70 45.08
CA THR A 479 -11.47 18.08 45.55
C THR A 479 -10.01 18.45 45.85
N GLU A 480 -9.23 17.55 46.46
CA GLU A 480 -7.84 17.78 46.88
C GLU A 480 -6.82 17.01 46.00
N GLY A 481 -7.30 16.11 45.13
CA GLY A 481 -6.45 15.23 44.33
C GLY A 481 -5.92 14.02 45.10
N LEU A 482 -5.33 13.07 44.38
CA LEU A 482 -4.77 11.86 45.01
C LEU A 482 -3.62 12.23 45.98
N PHE A 483 -3.70 11.75 47.23
CA PHE A 483 -2.77 12.10 48.32
C PHE A 483 -2.75 13.59 48.72
N GLY A 484 -3.77 14.37 48.37
CA GLY A 484 -3.83 15.81 48.66
C GLY A 484 -2.97 16.68 47.73
N LEU A 485 -2.60 16.13 46.56
CA LEU A 485 -1.86 16.85 45.54
C LEU A 485 -2.81 17.37 44.47
N ASP A 486 -2.96 18.70 44.39
CA ASP A 486 -3.90 19.36 43.48
C ASP A 486 -3.72 19.00 42.00
N PHE A 487 -2.50 18.66 41.56
CA PHE A 487 -2.21 18.27 40.18
C PHE A 487 -2.61 16.82 39.86
N LEU A 488 -2.98 16.01 40.85
CA LEU A 488 -3.46 14.63 40.70
C LEU A 488 -4.97 14.53 40.87
N LYS A 489 -5.72 15.56 40.44
CA LYS A 489 -7.18 15.47 40.34
C LYS A 489 -7.55 14.62 39.13
N PRO A 490 -8.39 13.58 39.29
CA PRO A 490 -8.80 12.69 38.19
C PRO A 490 -9.40 13.39 36.96
N ASP A 491 -10.14 14.47 37.18
CA ASP A 491 -10.87 15.26 36.18
C ASP A 491 -10.09 16.48 35.67
N ALA A 492 -8.96 16.82 36.31
CA ALA A 492 -8.10 17.95 35.97
C ALA A 492 -6.62 17.63 36.21
N LEU A 493 -6.13 16.51 35.66
CA LEU A 493 -4.71 16.13 35.75
C LEU A 493 -3.79 17.25 35.27
N PHE A 494 -2.75 17.50 36.07
CA PHE A 494 -1.77 18.55 35.85
C PHE A 494 -2.36 19.97 35.77
N GLY A 495 -3.58 20.18 36.29
CA GLY A 495 -4.25 21.48 36.29
C GLY A 495 -5.00 21.80 34.99
N PHE A 496 -5.13 20.87 34.05
CA PHE A 496 -5.88 21.06 32.80
C PHE A 496 -7.36 20.71 32.97
N GLY A 497 -8.15 21.65 33.48
CA GLY A 497 -9.60 21.49 33.72
C GLY A 497 -10.52 22.03 32.62
N GLU A 498 -9.99 22.59 31.51
CA GLU A 498 -10.80 23.21 30.44
C GLU A 498 -11.40 22.19 29.46
N LEU A 499 -11.09 20.91 29.58
CA LEU A 499 -11.60 19.84 28.71
C LEU A 499 -12.82 19.17 29.36
N SER A 500 -13.72 18.66 28.53
CA SER A 500 -14.81 17.82 29.04
C SER A 500 -14.24 16.60 29.78
N TYR A 501 -14.98 16.09 30.77
CA TYR A 501 -14.59 14.92 31.56
C TYR A 501 -14.09 13.74 30.72
N ILE A 502 -14.76 13.44 29.61
CA ILE A 502 -14.45 12.31 28.75
C ILE A 502 -13.25 12.62 27.86
N THR A 503 -13.17 13.82 27.30
CA THR A 503 -12.05 14.25 26.47
C THR A 503 -10.76 14.36 27.28
N HIS A 504 -10.84 14.86 28.51
CA HIS A 504 -9.73 14.86 29.46
C HIS A 504 -9.20 13.44 29.65
N GLY A 505 -10.08 12.50 30.03
CA GLY A 505 -9.70 11.11 30.20
C GLY A 505 -9.14 10.46 28.93
N LEU A 506 -9.65 10.79 27.75
CA LEU A 506 -9.12 10.31 26.47
C LEU A 506 -7.70 10.81 26.21
N VAL A 507 -7.48 12.11 26.29
CA VAL A 507 -6.19 12.75 25.98
C VAL A 507 -5.11 12.27 26.95
N PHE A 508 -5.40 12.28 28.26
CA PHE A 508 -4.45 11.92 29.31
C PHE A 508 -4.24 10.40 29.48
N SER A 509 -5.05 9.56 28.85
CA SER A 509 -4.77 8.11 28.77
C SER A 509 -4.06 7.74 27.46
N LEU A 510 -4.56 8.24 26.32
CA LEU A 510 -4.13 7.82 24.99
C LEU A 510 -2.78 8.42 24.58
N LEU A 511 -2.50 9.69 24.90
CA LEU A 511 -1.22 10.31 24.54
C LEU A 511 -0.05 9.67 25.31
N PRO A 512 -0.12 9.47 26.64
CA PRO A 512 0.94 8.75 27.36
C PRO A 512 1.09 7.30 26.91
N ASN A 513 -0.01 6.62 26.57
CA ASN A 513 0.02 5.29 25.97
C ASN A 513 0.82 5.27 24.66
N LEU A 514 0.48 6.15 23.72
CA LEU A 514 1.18 6.28 22.44
C LEU A 514 2.65 6.64 22.65
N PHE A 515 2.95 7.59 23.53
CA PHE A 515 4.31 8.00 23.84
C PHE A 515 5.14 6.85 24.40
N CYS A 516 4.62 6.13 25.40
CA CYS A 516 5.29 4.97 25.98
C CYS A 516 5.49 3.86 24.95
N TYR A 517 4.47 3.60 24.11
CA TYR A 517 4.56 2.63 23.02
C TYR A 517 5.70 2.95 22.05
N LEU A 518 5.79 4.20 21.59
CA LEU A 518 6.82 4.65 20.65
C LEU A 518 8.22 4.61 21.27
N VAL A 519 8.40 5.27 22.43
CA VAL A 519 9.70 5.40 23.08
C VAL A 519 10.26 4.04 23.48
N ILE A 520 9.48 3.22 24.18
CA ILE A 520 9.96 1.91 24.66
C ILE A 520 10.19 0.96 23.48
N SER A 521 9.42 1.07 22.40
CA SER A 521 9.68 0.28 21.19
C SER A 521 11.02 0.63 20.53
N LEU A 522 11.38 1.91 20.48
CA LEU A 522 12.67 2.37 19.94
C LEU A 522 13.87 1.93 20.79
N PHE A 523 13.71 1.87 22.11
CA PHE A 523 14.80 1.49 23.03
C PHE A 523 14.86 -0.02 23.35
N SER A 524 13.81 -0.78 23.06
CA SER A 524 13.77 -2.22 23.35
C SER A 524 14.30 -3.04 22.18
N ARG A 525 15.09 -4.08 22.48
CA ARG A 525 15.47 -5.08 21.47
C ARG A 525 14.30 -6.02 21.18
N GLN A 526 14.03 -6.27 19.90
CA GLN A 526 13.05 -7.26 19.48
C GLN A 526 13.62 -8.67 19.53
N THR A 527 12.80 -9.63 19.93
CA THR A 527 13.13 -11.06 19.75
C THR A 527 13.02 -11.45 18.27
N SER A 528 13.74 -12.47 17.82
CA SER A 528 13.66 -12.95 16.42
C SER A 528 12.22 -13.33 16.01
N LYS A 529 11.43 -13.82 16.98
CA LYS A 529 10.00 -14.15 16.78
C LYS A 529 9.15 -12.90 16.58
N GLU A 530 9.39 -11.84 17.34
CA GLU A 530 8.71 -10.54 17.15
C GLU A 530 9.05 -9.95 15.78
N HIS A 531 10.32 -9.99 15.39
CA HIS A 531 10.75 -9.46 14.09
C HIS A 531 10.08 -10.20 12.93
N ASN A 532 10.04 -11.54 12.97
CA ASN A 532 9.39 -12.33 11.94
C ASN A 532 7.89 -12.02 11.82
N GLN A 533 7.19 -11.93 12.96
CA GLN A 533 5.77 -11.54 12.96
C GLN A 533 5.56 -10.11 12.46
N ALA A 534 6.46 -9.19 12.79
CA ALA A 534 6.42 -7.82 12.29
C ALA A 534 6.51 -7.74 10.77
N VAL A 535 7.39 -8.51 10.15
CA VAL A 535 7.52 -8.58 8.68
C VAL A 535 6.23 -9.10 8.06
N VAL A 536 5.65 -10.18 8.59
CA VAL A 536 4.41 -10.75 8.06
C VAL A 536 3.23 -9.77 8.18
N PHE A 537 3.11 -9.07 9.30
CA PHE A 537 2.02 -8.10 9.50
C PHE A 537 2.22 -6.87 8.60
N VAL A 538 3.43 -6.31 8.52
CA VAL A 538 3.67 -5.07 7.77
C VAL A 538 3.67 -5.30 6.27
N ASP A 539 4.28 -6.38 5.78
CA ASP A 539 4.40 -6.69 4.35
C ASP A 539 3.43 -7.81 3.90
N ILE A 540 2.27 -7.94 4.57
CA ILE A 540 1.29 -9.00 4.27
C ILE A 540 0.87 -9.08 2.79
N PHE A 541 0.90 -7.96 2.06
CA PHE A 541 0.58 -7.92 0.63
C PHE A 541 1.71 -8.41 -0.28
N LYS A 542 2.96 -8.37 0.17
CA LYS A 542 4.14 -8.85 -0.58
C LYS A 542 4.38 -10.34 -0.35
N TYR A 543 4.14 -10.81 0.87
CA TYR A 543 4.47 -12.19 1.28
C TYR A 543 3.28 -13.16 1.30
N SER A 544 2.05 -12.73 0.97
CA SER A 544 0.89 -13.64 0.92
C SER A 544 1.05 -14.80 -0.07
N THR A 545 2.02 -14.71 -0.98
CA THR A 545 2.31 -15.72 -2.01
C THR A 545 3.62 -16.49 -1.74
N ILE A 546 4.43 -16.10 -0.74
CA ILE A 546 5.81 -16.60 -0.51
C ILE A 546 5.99 -17.14 0.93
N LEU A 547 4.92 -17.20 1.73
CA LEU A 547 4.96 -17.58 3.15
C LEU A 547 5.30 -19.05 3.45
N ASP A 548 5.76 -19.80 2.45
CA ASP A 548 6.16 -21.21 2.58
C ASP A 548 7.65 -21.43 2.90
N THR A 549 8.55 -20.45 2.69
CA THR A 549 9.99 -20.81 2.54
C THR A 549 11.00 -20.24 3.54
N SER A 550 10.63 -19.48 4.59
CA SER A 550 11.65 -18.75 5.38
C SER A 550 11.56 -18.83 6.91
N ILE A 551 11.07 -19.92 7.49
CA ILE A 551 11.22 -20.13 8.95
C ILE A 551 11.93 -21.45 9.22
N ILE A 552 13.23 -21.33 9.51
CA ILE A 552 14.10 -22.41 10.00
C ILE A 552 13.63 -22.76 11.42
N TRP A 553 12.77 -23.77 11.54
CA TRP A 553 12.33 -24.35 12.80
C TRP A 553 12.84 -25.80 12.85
N LYS A 554 13.73 -26.12 13.80
CA LYS A 554 14.45 -27.41 13.89
C LYS A 554 13.93 -28.29 15.05
N GLY A 555 12.61 -28.42 15.21
CA GLY A 555 12.02 -29.42 16.11
C GLY A 555 11.63 -30.68 15.34
N GLN A 556 11.89 -31.87 15.90
CA GLN A 556 11.45 -33.13 15.27
C GLN A 556 10.17 -33.61 15.97
N ALA A 557 9.05 -33.62 15.25
CA ALA A 557 7.80 -34.28 15.66
C ALA A 557 7.49 -35.41 14.70
N TYR A 558 6.84 -36.49 15.16
CA TYR A 558 6.30 -37.48 14.22
C TYR A 558 4.99 -36.98 13.64
N ILE A 559 4.75 -37.28 12.36
CA ILE A 559 3.49 -36.95 11.68
C ILE A 559 2.30 -37.52 12.45
N ARG A 560 2.43 -38.75 12.97
CA ARG A 560 1.39 -39.37 13.80
C ARG A 560 1.02 -38.53 15.02
N ASP A 561 1.98 -37.93 15.70
CA ASP A 561 1.71 -37.16 16.90
C ASP A 561 1.02 -35.83 16.56
N ILE A 562 1.39 -35.20 15.44
CA ILE A 562 0.68 -34.02 14.90
C ILE A 562 -0.74 -34.40 14.47
N GLN A 563 -0.91 -35.53 13.78
CA GLN A 563 -2.21 -36.02 13.36
C GLN A 563 -3.10 -36.29 14.57
N SER A 564 -2.62 -37.00 15.59
CA SER A 564 -3.37 -37.23 16.82
C SER A 564 -3.67 -35.92 17.57
N LEU A 565 -2.76 -34.95 17.53
CA LEU A 565 -3.01 -33.63 18.07
C LEU A 565 -4.18 -32.96 17.34
N LEU A 566 -4.14 -32.90 16.01
CA LEU A 566 -5.20 -32.31 15.18
C LEU A 566 -6.54 -33.05 15.35
N GLU A 567 -6.55 -34.39 15.37
CA GLU A 567 -7.75 -35.21 15.58
C GLU A 567 -8.45 -34.88 16.90
N ASN A 568 -7.69 -34.60 17.97
CA ASN A 568 -8.27 -34.22 19.27
C ASN A 568 -8.99 -32.86 19.26
N PHE A 569 -8.66 -31.95 18.33
CA PHE A 569 -9.26 -30.61 18.26
C PHE A 569 -10.25 -30.43 17.10
N LEU A 570 -9.97 -31.05 15.95
CA LEU A 570 -10.75 -30.92 14.72
C LEU A 570 -11.72 -32.10 14.52
N GLY A 571 -11.44 -33.27 15.11
CA GLY A 571 -12.07 -34.54 14.78
C GLY A 571 -11.38 -35.26 13.61
N GLU A 572 -11.66 -36.56 13.44
CA GLU A 572 -10.98 -37.40 12.44
C GLU A 572 -11.19 -36.93 10.99
N GLU A 573 -12.44 -36.63 10.63
CA GLU A 573 -12.82 -36.29 9.25
C GLU A 573 -12.16 -34.97 8.79
N LYS A 574 -12.28 -33.91 9.60
CA LYS A 574 -11.64 -32.61 9.32
C LYS A 574 -10.12 -32.67 9.34
N THR A 575 -9.54 -33.53 10.17
CA THR A 575 -8.08 -33.69 10.21
C THR A 575 -7.57 -34.34 8.92
N LYS A 576 -8.28 -35.37 8.43
CA LYS A 576 -7.97 -35.97 7.13
C LYS A 576 -8.07 -34.95 6.00
N ASP A 577 -9.14 -34.16 5.95
CA ASP A 577 -9.30 -33.11 4.94
C ASP A 577 -8.19 -32.07 5.00
N ALA A 578 -7.84 -31.60 6.21
CA ALA A 578 -6.80 -30.59 6.40
C ALA A 578 -5.41 -31.09 6.01
N LEU A 579 -5.08 -32.35 6.33
CA LEU A 579 -3.83 -32.99 5.92
C LEU A 579 -3.81 -33.28 4.42
N GLN A 580 -4.94 -33.67 3.83
CA GLN A 580 -5.04 -33.87 2.38
C GLN A 580 -4.83 -32.56 1.62
N GLN A 581 -5.41 -31.45 2.08
CA GLN A 581 -5.15 -30.12 1.48
C GLN A 581 -3.68 -29.73 1.54
N TYR A 582 -2.98 -30.08 2.62
CA TYR A 582 -1.53 -29.87 2.73
C TYR A 582 -0.75 -30.73 1.72
N VAL A 583 -1.15 -32.01 1.56
CA VAL A 583 -0.57 -32.92 0.55
C VAL A 583 -0.79 -32.41 -0.86
N ASP A 584 -2.01 -31.97 -1.18
CA ASP A 584 -2.36 -31.46 -2.50
C ASP A 584 -1.56 -30.20 -2.85
N PHE A 585 -1.25 -29.38 -1.85
CA PHE A 585 -0.41 -28.19 -2.00
C PHE A 585 1.07 -28.52 -2.22
N LYS A 586 1.62 -29.52 -1.51
CA LYS A 586 3.06 -29.86 -1.55
C LYS A 586 3.44 -30.98 -2.52
N GLY A 587 2.47 -31.76 -3.00
CA GLY A 587 2.65 -32.88 -3.93
C GLY A 587 3.30 -34.15 -3.35
N SER A 588 3.49 -34.25 -2.03
CA SER A 588 4.17 -35.38 -1.37
C SER A 588 3.24 -36.17 -0.45
N LYS A 589 3.25 -37.50 -0.54
CA LYS A 589 2.40 -38.38 0.31
C LYS A 589 2.86 -38.35 1.76
N ILE A 590 1.92 -38.15 2.67
CA ILE A 590 2.13 -38.26 4.13
C ILE A 590 2.13 -39.75 4.53
N ASP A 591 3.23 -40.25 5.10
CA ASP A 591 3.28 -41.54 5.80
C ASP A 591 3.42 -41.29 7.31
N GLY A 592 2.52 -41.86 8.12
CA GLY A 592 2.45 -41.62 9.57
C GLY A 592 3.70 -42.04 10.36
N LYS A 593 4.63 -42.79 9.76
CA LYS A 593 5.93 -43.14 10.37
C LYS A 593 7.04 -42.13 10.09
N MET A 594 6.82 -41.17 9.18
CA MET A 594 7.81 -40.14 8.85
C MET A 594 7.83 -39.02 9.90
N LYS A 595 8.99 -38.35 10.00
CA LYS A 595 9.13 -37.10 10.75
C LYS A 595 8.37 -36.00 10.02
N ALA A 596 7.64 -35.18 10.78
CA ALA A 596 6.96 -34.01 10.27
C ALA A 596 7.99 -32.95 9.88
N ASP A 597 7.81 -32.37 8.70
CA ASP A 597 8.58 -31.23 8.27
C ASP A 597 8.14 -29.95 9.03
N PRO A 598 9.03 -28.94 9.15
CA PRO A 598 8.72 -27.70 9.87
C PRO A 598 7.49 -26.94 9.35
N GLU A 599 7.19 -27.08 8.06
CA GLU A 599 6.02 -26.50 7.42
C GLU A 599 4.71 -27.15 7.90
N LEU A 600 4.66 -28.47 8.05
CA LEU A 600 3.50 -29.18 8.58
C LEU A 600 3.23 -28.80 10.04
N VAL A 601 4.29 -28.62 10.84
CA VAL A 601 4.17 -28.15 12.22
C VAL A 601 3.58 -26.74 12.27
N ASN A 602 4.07 -25.82 11.44
CA ASN A 602 3.53 -24.46 11.35
C ASN A 602 2.08 -24.46 10.85
N TYR A 603 1.76 -25.31 9.87
CA TYR A 603 0.42 -25.49 9.38
C TYR A 603 -0.51 -25.97 10.50
N ALA A 604 -0.11 -27.01 11.24
CA ALA A 604 -0.85 -27.50 12.41
C ALA A 604 -1.00 -26.42 13.50
N GLU A 605 0.05 -25.66 13.80
CA GLU A 605 -0.02 -24.55 14.77
C GLU A 605 -1.02 -23.47 14.31
N ARG A 606 -1.04 -23.14 13.01
CA ARG A 606 -2.02 -22.19 12.43
C ARG A 606 -3.44 -22.75 12.55
N LEU A 607 -3.66 -24.03 12.23
CA LEU A 607 -4.97 -24.67 12.39
C LEU A 607 -5.47 -24.56 13.83
N LEU A 608 -4.61 -24.92 14.79
CA LEU A 608 -4.93 -24.85 16.22
C LEU A 608 -5.11 -23.41 16.72
N THR A 609 -4.37 -22.44 16.18
CA THR A 609 -4.50 -21.02 16.54
C THR A 609 -5.92 -20.51 16.33
N GLY A 610 -6.58 -20.92 15.24
CA GLY A 610 -7.98 -20.57 14.97
C GLY A 610 -9.01 -21.23 15.90
N ILE A 611 -8.62 -22.26 16.65
CA ILE A 611 -9.51 -23.01 17.55
C ILE A 611 -9.31 -22.53 18.99
N ILE A 612 -8.07 -22.58 19.48
CA ILE A 612 -7.73 -22.39 20.90
C ILE A 612 -6.91 -21.12 21.19
N GLY A 613 -6.64 -20.29 20.17
CA GLY A 613 -5.81 -19.10 20.26
C GLY A 613 -4.32 -19.39 20.06
N ALA A 614 -3.56 -18.37 19.64
CA ALA A 614 -2.16 -18.51 19.23
C ALA A 614 -1.24 -19.00 20.35
N ALA A 615 -1.49 -18.52 21.57
CA ALA A 615 -0.78 -18.91 22.78
C ALA A 615 -0.96 -20.39 23.12
N SER A 616 -2.21 -20.85 23.17
CA SER A 616 -2.57 -22.23 23.52
C SER A 616 -2.12 -23.22 22.43
N ALA A 617 -2.29 -22.87 21.16
CA ALA A 617 -1.82 -23.66 20.01
C ALA A 617 -0.33 -23.97 20.12
N ARG A 618 0.47 -22.97 20.51
CA ARG A 618 1.90 -23.15 20.68
C ARG A 618 2.26 -24.09 21.82
N ILE A 619 1.57 -24.03 22.97
CA ILE A 619 1.79 -24.97 24.08
C ILE A 619 1.52 -26.40 23.62
N MET A 620 0.42 -26.60 22.90
CA MET A 620 0.03 -27.92 22.40
C MET A 620 1.03 -28.47 21.37
N VAL A 621 1.45 -27.65 20.41
CA VAL A 621 2.47 -28.06 19.44
C VAL A 621 3.79 -28.36 20.14
N ALA A 622 4.25 -27.49 21.05
CA ALA A 622 5.48 -27.71 21.82
C ALA A 622 5.43 -28.98 22.69
N SER A 623 4.25 -29.40 23.15
CA SER A 623 4.11 -30.64 23.96
C SER A 623 4.34 -31.93 23.16
N VAL A 624 4.17 -31.87 21.83
CA VAL A 624 4.32 -32.99 20.90
C VAL A 624 5.72 -33.02 20.27
N VAL A 625 6.39 -31.88 20.27
CA VAL A 625 7.74 -31.73 19.72
C VAL A 625 8.74 -32.08 20.80
N LYS A 626 9.59 -33.09 20.56
CA LYS A 626 10.71 -33.38 21.47
C LYS A 626 11.81 -32.33 21.22
N GLU A 627 12.21 -31.61 22.26
CA GLU A 627 13.47 -30.87 22.26
C GLU A 627 14.62 -31.88 22.39
N GLU A 628 15.50 -31.94 21.39
CA GLU A 628 16.82 -32.59 21.54
C GLU A 628 17.87 -31.53 21.89
N GLU A 629 18.76 -31.85 22.83
CA GLU A 629 20.02 -31.12 23.02
C GLU A 629 20.84 -31.26 21.74
N ILE A 630 21.34 -30.13 21.25
CA ILE A 630 22.06 -30.03 19.97
C ILE A 630 23.25 -31.00 20.01
N SER A 631 23.27 -32.00 19.11
CA SER A 631 24.40 -32.91 19.04
C SER A 631 25.63 -32.19 18.43
N MET A 632 26.84 -32.56 18.86
CA MET A 632 28.07 -31.96 18.33
C MET A 632 28.23 -32.16 16.81
N ALA A 633 27.65 -33.25 16.27
CA ALA A 633 27.59 -33.49 14.83
C ALA A 633 26.70 -32.46 14.11
N GLU A 634 25.58 -32.04 14.72
CA GLU A 634 24.70 -31.02 14.17
C GLU A 634 25.25 -29.60 14.36
N VAL A 635 26.03 -29.31 15.42
CA VAL A 635 26.78 -28.05 15.51
C VAL A 635 27.78 -27.96 14.35
N LEU A 636 28.42 -29.06 13.99
CA LEU A 636 29.33 -29.13 12.85
C LEU A 636 28.60 -29.02 11.51
N ASP A 637 27.43 -29.63 11.36
CA ASP A 637 26.59 -29.46 10.15
C ASP A 637 26.02 -28.05 10.05
N ILE A 638 25.64 -27.41 11.15
CA ILE A 638 25.26 -26.00 11.17
C ILE A 638 26.46 -25.13 10.82
N LEU A 639 27.65 -25.40 11.35
CA LEU A 639 28.87 -24.67 10.99
C LEU A 639 29.20 -24.81 9.51
N LYS A 640 29.04 -26.02 8.94
CA LYS A 640 29.16 -26.26 7.50
C LYS A 640 28.10 -25.52 6.70
N GLU A 641 26.82 -25.61 7.08
CA GLU A 641 25.70 -24.92 6.42
C GLU A 641 25.89 -23.40 6.51
N THR A 642 26.43 -22.88 7.61
CA THR A 642 26.77 -21.46 7.76
C THR A 642 27.98 -21.06 6.92
N GLN A 643 28.98 -21.95 6.76
CA GLN A 643 30.10 -21.75 5.84
C GLN A 643 29.65 -21.78 4.37
N GLU A 644 28.79 -22.72 4.00
CA GLU A 644 28.20 -22.83 2.67
C GLU A 644 27.31 -21.63 2.36
N LEU A 645 26.49 -21.18 3.32
CA LEU A 645 25.71 -19.95 3.17
C LEU A 645 26.60 -18.71 3.06
N LYS A 646 27.72 -18.65 3.78
CA LYS A 646 28.68 -17.55 3.65
C LYS A 646 29.32 -17.56 2.27
N HIS A 647 29.74 -18.72 1.77
CA HIS A 647 30.30 -18.88 0.43
C HIS A 647 29.28 -18.52 -0.65
N LEU A 648 28.03 -18.96 -0.51
CA LEU A 648 26.93 -18.62 -1.42
C LEU A 648 26.59 -17.12 -1.39
N ASN A 649 26.68 -16.47 -0.22
CA ASN A 649 26.46 -15.04 -0.09
C ASN A 649 27.61 -14.24 -0.70
N GLU A 650 28.85 -14.69 -0.52
CA GLU A 650 30.03 -14.14 -1.21
C GLU A 650 29.90 -14.31 -2.75
N GLU A 651 29.45 -15.47 -3.21
CA GLU A 651 29.19 -15.74 -4.63
C GLU A 651 28.02 -14.92 -5.19
N LEU A 652 26.94 -14.73 -4.42
CA LEU A 652 25.83 -13.84 -4.78
C LEU A 652 26.27 -12.38 -4.82
N GLN A 653 27.12 -11.93 -3.89
CA GLN A 653 27.69 -10.59 -3.92
C GLN A 653 28.56 -10.39 -5.16
N GLN A 654 29.45 -11.34 -5.48
CA GLN A 654 30.26 -11.31 -6.69
C GLN A 654 29.39 -11.30 -7.96
N THR A 655 28.35 -12.13 -8.00
CA THR A 655 27.40 -12.19 -9.13
C THR A 655 26.60 -10.89 -9.26
N SER A 656 26.20 -10.29 -8.14
CA SER A 656 25.50 -9.01 -8.11
C SER A 656 26.37 -7.86 -8.60
N GLU A 657 27.64 -7.82 -8.19
CA GLU A 657 28.62 -6.84 -8.69
C GLU A 657 28.92 -7.03 -10.18
N ALA A 658 29.10 -8.27 -10.62
CA ALA A 658 29.29 -8.61 -12.03
C ALA A 658 28.08 -8.19 -12.87
N LEU A 659 26.86 -8.44 -12.39
CA LEU A 659 25.63 -8.04 -13.06
C LEU A 659 25.48 -6.51 -13.10
N ARG A 660 25.83 -5.81 -12.02
CA ARG A 660 25.79 -4.34 -11.98
C ARG A 660 26.77 -3.74 -12.99
N ASN A 661 27.97 -4.30 -13.08
CA ASN A 661 28.98 -3.88 -14.06
C ASN A 661 28.54 -4.19 -15.50
N ALA A 662 27.97 -5.37 -15.75
CA ALA A 662 27.42 -5.73 -17.06
C ALA A 662 26.27 -4.80 -17.48
N THR A 663 25.37 -4.49 -16.55
CA THR A 663 24.23 -3.59 -16.80
C THR A 663 24.72 -2.17 -17.13
N ALA A 664 25.70 -1.65 -16.38
CA ALA A 664 26.30 -0.36 -16.67
C ALA A 664 27.00 -0.32 -18.03
N SER A 665 27.68 -1.40 -18.41
CA SER A 665 28.29 -1.54 -19.75
C SER A 665 27.23 -1.58 -20.86
N LEU A 666 26.14 -2.32 -20.66
CA LEU A 666 25.02 -2.39 -21.61
C LEU A 666 24.35 -1.03 -21.79
N GLN A 667 24.13 -0.28 -20.71
CA GLN A 667 23.55 1.04 -20.78
C GLN A 667 24.43 2.01 -21.58
N LYS A 668 25.74 2.00 -21.32
CA LYS A 668 26.72 2.80 -22.07
C LYS A 668 26.75 2.44 -23.56
N MET A 669 26.71 1.14 -23.88
CA MET A 669 26.62 0.68 -25.27
C MET A 669 25.33 1.14 -25.96
N ASN A 670 24.20 1.11 -25.25
CA ASN A 670 22.92 1.53 -25.81
C ASN A 670 22.89 3.04 -26.09
N GLU A 671 23.47 3.85 -25.19
CA GLU A 671 23.66 5.29 -25.43
C GLU A 671 24.50 5.55 -26.69
N THR A 672 25.63 4.86 -26.86
CA THR A 672 26.46 4.98 -28.07
C THR A 672 25.72 4.52 -29.34
N LEU A 673 24.90 3.46 -29.24
CA LEU A 673 24.09 3.00 -30.37
C LEU A 673 23.07 4.06 -30.80
N LEU A 674 22.36 4.67 -29.85
CA LEU A 674 21.39 5.74 -30.14
C LEU A 674 22.04 6.98 -30.75
N GLU A 675 23.24 7.35 -30.32
CA GLU A 675 24.00 8.44 -30.95
C GLU A 675 24.39 8.11 -32.39
N ASN A 676 24.84 6.88 -32.65
CA ASN A 676 25.20 6.45 -34.01
C ASN A 676 23.97 6.40 -34.94
N ASP A 677 22.82 5.96 -34.41
CA ASP A 677 21.57 5.92 -35.18
C ASP A 677 21.12 7.33 -35.60
N LYS A 678 21.25 8.32 -34.69
CA LYS A 678 20.99 9.72 -35.02
C LYS A 678 21.92 10.27 -36.12
N LEU A 679 23.22 9.97 -36.05
CA LEU A 679 24.18 10.39 -37.08
C LEU A 679 23.87 9.76 -38.43
N LYS A 680 23.39 8.50 -38.44
CA LYS A 680 22.95 7.81 -39.65
C LYS A 680 21.71 8.45 -40.26
N ASP A 681 20.72 8.83 -39.45
CA ASP A 681 19.53 9.53 -39.94
C ASP A 681 19.87 10.90 -40.53
N GLU A 682 20.77 11.65 -39.89
CA GLU A 682 21.27 12.94 -40.39
C GLU A 682 22.04 12.79 -41.72
N PHE A 683 22.85 11.73 -41.84
CA PHE A 683 23.55 11.36 -43.07
C PHE A 683 22.58 11.11 -44.24
N ILE A 684 21.58 10.24 -44.05
CA ILE A 684 20.62 9.90 -45.11
C ILE A 684 19.85 11.13 -45.56
N SER A 685 19.43 11.99 -44.62
CA SER A 685 18.71 13.22 -44.92
C SER A 685 19.55 14.18 -45.79
N THR A 686 20.82 14.38 -45.43
CA THR A 686 21.74 15.28 -46.15
C THR A 686 22.06 14.78 -47.56
N VAL A 687 22.40 13.49 -47.71
CA VAL A 687 22.68 12.89 -49.03
C VAL A 687 21.46 13.00 -49.95
N THR A 688 20.27 12.74 -49.41
CA THR A 688 19.02 12.85 -50.17
C THR A 688 18.80 14.28 -50.67
N HIS A 689 19.06 15.28 -49.83
CA HIS A 689 18.92 16.70 -50.20
C HIS A 689 19.93 17.11 -51.30
N GLU A 690 21.18 16.69 -51.14
CA GLU A 690 22.26 17.00 -52.08
C GLU A 690 22.09 16.29 -53.43
N MET A 691 21.48 15.10 -53.47
CA MET A 691 21.10 14.43 -54.72
C MET A 691 19.86 15.03 -55.39
N LYS A 692 18.87 15.50 -54.61
CA LYS A 692 17.62 16.04 -55.16
C LYS A 692 17.85 17.31 -55.97
N THR A 693 18.81 18.14 -55.57
CA THR A 693 19.12 19.41 -56.23
C THR A 693 19.55 19.25 -57.69
N PRO A 694 20.62 18.48 -58.02
CA PRO A 694 21.02 18.25 -59.42
C PRO A 694 19.94 17.52 -60.22
N ILE A 695 19.24 16.54 -59.63
CA ILE A 695 18.12 15.84 -60.30
C ILE A 695 17.03 16.84 -60.72
N THR A 696 16.68 17.77 -59.84
CA THR A 696 15.65 18.79 -60.13
C THR A 696 16.12 19.72 -61.25
N SER A 697 17.40 20.12 -61.25
CA SER A 697 17.99 20.93 -62.32
C SER A 697 18.04 20.20 -63.66
N ILE A 698 18.50 18.95 -63.68
CA ILE A 698 18.52 18.10 -64.88
C ILE A 698 17.10 18.03 -65.46
N ARG A 699 16.10 17.72 -64.62
CA ARG A 699 14.72 17.64 -65.04
C ARG A 699 14.19 18.96 -65.61
N ALA A 700 14.41 20.08 -64.92
CA ALA A 700 13.93 21.39 -65.36
C ALA A 700 14.55 21.81 -66.71
N PHE A 701 15.86 21.63 -66.89
CA PHE A 701 16.53 21.96 -68.15
C PHE A 701 16.17 20.98 -69.26
N SER A 702 15.96 19.69 -68.95
CA SER A 702 15.44 18.71 -69.92
C SER A 702 14.03 19.06 -70.39
N GLU A 703 13.16 19.55 -69.50
CA GLU A 703 11.81 20.03 -69.87
C GLU A 703 11.89 21.29 -70.77
N ILE A 704 12.78 22.25 -70.48
CA ILE A 704 12.99 23.44 -71.33
C ILE A 704 13.53 23.07 -72.72
N LEU A 705 14.40 22.06 -72.81
CA LEU A 705 14.94 21.60 -74.10
C LEU A 705 13.89 20.99 -75.05
N GLN A 706 12.71 20.63 -74.54
CA GLN A 706 11.60 20.14 -75.36
C GLN A 706 10.88 21.26 -76.14
N ASP A 707 11.17 22.53 -75.85
CA ASP A 707 10.62 23.67 -76.58
C ASP A 707 11.25 23.78 -77.99
N GLU A 708 10.42 23.82 -79.03
CA GLU A 708 10.86 23.83 -80.43
C GLU A 708 11.42 25.19 -80.86
N ASP A 709 11.01 26.29 -80.20
CA ASP A 709 11.43 27.67 -80.50
C ASP A 709 12.71 28.10 -79.76
N LEU A 710 13.40 27.16 -79.07
CA LEU A 710 14.59 27.48 -78.27
C LEU A 710 15.82 27.80 -79.15
N PRO A 711 16.49 28.95 -78.96
CA PRO A 711 17.72 29.28 -79.70
C PRO A 711 18.81 28.21 -79.54
N GLU A 712 19.51 27.88 -80.62
CA GLU A 712 20.59 26.87 -80.61
C GLU A 712 21.69 27.12 -79.57
N GLU A 713 21.97 28.39 -79.27
CA GLU A 713 22.96 28.76 -78.25
C GLU A 713 22.48 28.40 -76.82
N ASP A 714 21.20 28.63 -76.51
CA ASP A 714 20.59 28.25 -75.24
C ASP A 714 20.39 26.73 -75.14
N ARG A 715 20.07 26.06 -76.25
CA ARG A 715 19.98 24.59 -76.35
C ARG A 715 21.30 23.94 -75.96
N ASN A 716 22.41 24.37 -76.55
CA ASN A 716 23.75 23.86 -76.23
C ASN A 716 24.15 24.19 -74.79
N ARG A 717 23.80 25.38 -74.29
CA ARG A 717 24.05 25.78 -72.91
C ARG A 717 23.30 24.90 -71.90
N PHE A 718 22.01 24.62 -72.10
CA PHE A 718 21.23 23.77 -71.20
C PHE A 718 21.67 22.31 -71.26
N LEU A 719 22.01 21.79 -72.45
CA LEU A 719 22.61 20.46 -72.58
C LEU A 719 23.93 20.36 -71.79
N GLY A 720 24.77 21.40 -71.89
CA GLY A 720 26.00 21.51 -71.11
C GLY A 720 25.74 21.50 -69.59
N ILE A 721 24.69 22.19 -69.13
CA ILE A 721 24.29 22.18 -67.70
C ILE A 721 23.81 20.79 -67.27
N ILE A 722 23.02 20.08 -68.08
CA ILE A 722 22.57 18.71 -67.76
C ILE A 722 23.77 17.76 -67.62
N ILE A 723 24.72 17.81 -68.56
CA ILE A 723 25.95 17.00 -68.50
C ILE A 723 26.72 17.34 -67.22
N GLN A 724 26.91 18.63 -66.92
CA GLN A 724 27.62 19.08 -65.74
C GLN A 724 26.97 18.62 -64.42
N GLU A 725 25.64 18.68 -64.32
CA GLU A 725 24.90 18.21 -63.14
C GLU A 725 24.88 16.69 -63.04
N THR A 726 24.91 15.96 -64.16
CA THR A 726 25.04 14.50 -64.20
C THR A 726 26.42 14.08 -63.70
N ASP A 727 27.49 14.72 -64.19
CA ASP A 727 28.87 14.49 -63.72
C ASP A 727 29.04 14.86 -62.24
N ARG A 728 28.30 15.87 -61.76
CA ARG A 728 28.27 16.23 -60.34
C ARG A 728 27.59 15.13 -59.52
N MET A 729 26.49 14.57 -60.00
CA MET A 729 25.78 13.49 -59.33
C MET A 729 26.61 12.20 -59.28
N THR A 730 27.27 11.82 -60.37
CA THR A 730 28.19 10.68 -60.41
C THR A 730 29.30 10.83 -59.37
N ARG A 731 29.97 11.99 -59.34
CA ARG A 731 31.00 12.28 -58.32
C ARG A 731 30.47 12.19 -56.89
N MET A 732 29.23 12.62 -56.64
CA MET A 732 28.62 12.54 -55.31
C MET A 732 28.35 11.08 -54.90
N ILE A 733 27.83 10.27 -55.83
CA ILE A 733 27.61 8.83 -55.61
C ILE A 733 28.94 8.14 -55.31
N ASP A 734 29.97 8.39 -56.11
CA ASP A 734 31.30 7.81 -55.90
C ASP A 734 31.88 8.22 -54.54
N GLN A 735 31.71 9.49 -54.13
CA GLN A 735 32.15 9.97 -52.82
C GLN A 735 31.43 9.28 -51.66
N VAL A 736 30.12 9.03 -51.79
CA VAL A 736 29.34 8.30 -50.77
C VAL A 736 29.77 6.83 -50.72
N LEU A 737 29.95 6.19 -51.87
CA LEU A 737 30.40 4.79 -51.94
C LEU A 737 31.82 4.61 -51.42
N ASP A 738 32.75 5.51 -51.73
CA ASP A 738 34.10 5.52 -51.18
C ASP A 738 34.04 5.63 -49.64
N LEU A 739 33.20 6.52 -49.11
CA LEU A 739 33.05 6.70 -47.67
C LEU A 739 32.52 5.42 -46.97
N GLU A 740 31.50 4.79 -47.53
CA GLU A 740 30.94 3.51 -47.03
C GLU A 740 31.97 2.37 -47.08
N ARG A 741 32.79 2.32 -48.14
CA ARG A 741 33.87 1.32 -48.26
C ARG A 741 34.98 1.53 -47.24
N PHE A 742 35.34 2.79 -46.96
CA PHE A 742 36.32 3.11 -45.92
C PHE A 742 35.79 2.82 -44.50
N ASP A 743 34.51 3.08 -44.22
CA ASP A 743 33.93 2.85 -42.89
C ASP A 743 33.59 1.38 -42.60
N SER A 744 33.20 0.61 -43.63
CA SER A 744 32.98 -0.83 -43.51
C SER A 744 34.27 -1.65 -43.42
N GLY A 745 35.44 -1.01 -43.61
CA GLY A 745 36.75 -1.66 -43.64
C GLY A 745 36.97 -2.60 -44.83
N GLN A 746 36.05 -2.62 -45.80
CA GLN A 746 36.08 -3.52 -46.95
C GLN A 746 37.03 -3.06 -48.06
N GLN A 747 37.59 -1.85 -47.95
CA GLN A 747 38.54 -1.33 -48.92
C GLN A 747 39.92 -1.96 -48.72
N GLN A 748 40.31 -2.88 -49.62
CA GLN A 748 41.70 -3.33 -49.74
C GLN A 748 42.45 -2.35 -50.66
N LEU A 749 43.40 -1.59 -50.11
CA LEU A 749 44.26 -0.72 -50.93
C LEU A 749 45.49 -1.51 -51.36
N GLU A 750 45.71 -1.60 -52.67
CA GLU A 750 47.01 -2.01 -53.21
C GLU A 750 47.99 -0.85 -53.03
N LEU A 751 48.96 -1.04 -52.14
CA LEU A 751 50.01 -0.06 -51.86
C LEU A 751 51.26 -0.41 -52.66
N SER A 752 51.81 0.55 -53.38
CA SER A 752 53.06 0.42 -54.14
C SER A 752 54.05 1.51 -53.72
N GLN A 753 55.32 1.39 -54.14
CA GLN A 753 56.28 2.46 -53.97
C GLN A 753 56.01 3.56 -55.00
N VAL A 754 55.62 4.74 -54.52
CA VAL A 754 55.25 5.89 -55.36
C VAL A 754 56.24 7.03 -55.11
N ASP A 755 56.81 7.61 -56.18
CA ASP A 755 57.65 8.81 -56.06
C ASP A 755 56.76 10.03 -55.81
N LEU A 756 56.81 10.54 -54.59
CA LEU A 756 55.99 11.67 -54.16
C LEU A 756 56.32 12.94 -54.97
N SER A 757 57.55 13.11 -55.42
CA SER A 757 57.97 14.29 -56.19
C SER A 757 57.26 14.32 -57.55
N ILE A 758 57.18 13.16 -58.22
CA ILE A 758 56.49 13.00 -59.51
C ILE A 758 54.98 13.21 -59.33
N LEU A 759 54.38 12.56 -58.33
CA LEU A 759 52.95 12.69 -58.05
C LEU A 759 52.54 14.14 -57.81
N LEU A 760 53.33 14.90 -57.03
CA LEU A 760 53.05 16.31 -56.76
C LEU A 760 53.22 17.19 -58.00
N LEU A 761 54.21 16.89 -58.86
CA LEU A 761 54.39 17.56 -60.15
C LEU A 761 53.18 17.34 -61.05
N GLU A 762 52.71 16.09 -61.19
CA GLU A 762 51.55 15.76 -62.02
C GLU A 762 50.25 16.40 -61.49
N ALA A 763 50.06 16.40 -60.17
CA ALA A 763 48.89 17.04 -59.54
C ALA A 763 48.94 18.57 -59.72
N ALA A 764 50.12 19.18 -59.62
CA ALA A 764 50.33 20.60 -59.87
C ALA A 764 50.06 20.96 -61.33
N ASP A 765 50.55 20.15 -62.29
CA ASP A 765 50.35 20.38 -63.72
C ASP A 765 48.86 20.31 -64.10
N SER A 766 48.14 19.34 -63.52
CA SER A 766 46.68 19.19 -63.68
C SER A 766 45.87 20.42 -63.25
N MET A 767 46.39 21.21 -62.30
CA MET A 767 45.74 22.41 -61.78
C MET A 767 46.29 23.72 -62.38
N SER A 768 47.35 23.64 -63.20
CA SER A 768 48.05 24.81 -63.74
C SER A 768 47.14 25.70 -64.58
N GLN A 769 46.28 25.12 -65.42
CA GLN A 769 45.33 25.86 -66.24
C GLN A 769 44.23 26.51 -65.39
N VAL A 770 43.72 25.81 -64.37
CA VAL A 770 42.69 26.34 -63.46
C VAL A 770 43.19 27.56 -62.69
N PHE A 771 44.45 27.55 -62.25
CA PHE A 771 45.05 28.71 -61.59
C PHE A 771 45.23 29.89 -62.58
N LYS A 772 45.64 29.62 -63.83
CA LYS A 772 45.75 30.66 -64.87
C LYS A 772 44.40 31.30 -65.20
N ASP A 773 43.36 30.49 -65.41
CA ASP A 773 42.01 30.97 -65.75
C ASP A 773 41.42 31.85 -64.64
N LYS A 774 41.84 31.63 -63.39
CA LYS A 774 41.43 32.42 -62.22
C LYS A 774 42.39 33.56 -61.85
N ASN A 775 43.44 33.80 -62.64
CA ASN A 775 44.50 34.77 -62.34
C ASN A 775 45.17 34.57 -60.96
N ILE A 776 45.32 33.32 -60.52
CA ILE A 776 46.00 32.96 -59.27
C ILE A 776 47.47 32.67 -59.57
N GLN A 777 48.39 33.33 -58.86
CA GLN A 777 49.81 33.05 -58.93
C GLN A 777 50.10 31.72 -58.21
N PHE A 778 50.43 30.67 -58.97
CA PHE A 778 50.80 29.37 -58.43
C PHE A 778 52.32 29.21 -58.33
N LYS A 779 52.84 28.91 -57.14
CA LYS A 779 54.26 28.64 -56.89
C LYS A 779 54.47 27.21 -56.43
N LEU A 780 55.33 26.50 -57.14
CA LEU A 780 55.73 25.13 -56.80
C LEU A 780 57.14 25.11 -56.20
N MET A 781 57.27 24.60 -54.97
CA MET A 781 58.53 24.53 -54.23
C MET A 781 58.76 23.10 -53.71
N LEU A 782 59.35 22.25 -54.54
CA LEU A 782 59.65 20.86 -54.19
C LEU A 782 61.11 20.71 -53.75
N ASN A 783 61.33 20.70 -52.43
CA ASN A 783 62.63 20.40 -51.80
C ASN A 783 62.71 18.92 -51.41
N ILE A 784 62.16 18.06 -52.26
CA ILE A 784 62.26 16.60 -52.21
C ILE A 784 62.57 16.11 -53.63
N ASN A 785 63.45 15.12 -53.75
CA ASN A 785 63.83 14.56 -55.04
C ASN A 785 63.91 13.05 -54.90
N HIS A 786 63.17 12.31 -55.72
CA HIS A 786 63.07 10.84 -55.68
C HIS A 786 62.75 10.29 -54.28
N TYR A 787 61.75 10.89 -53.60
CA TYR A 787 61.30 10.42 -52.30
C TYR A 787 60.10 9.49 -52.45
N PHE A 788 60.32 8.20 -52.15
CA PHE A 788 59.29 7.18 -52.27
C PHE A 788 58.45 7.07 -51.00
N ILE A 789 57.13 6.97 -51.17
CA ILE A 789 56.16 6.60 -50.12
C ILE A 789 55.48 5.27 -50.48
N LEU A 790 55.06 4.50 -49.46
CA LEU A 790 54.24 3.31 -49.68
C LEU A 790 52.78 3.75 -49.70
N ALA A 791 52.21 3.87 -50.90
CA ALA A 791 50.87 4.41 -51.06
C ALA A 791 50.14 3.86 -52.28
N ASN A 792 48.82 4.02 -52.27
CA ASN A 792 48.05 3.94 -53.49
C ASN A 792 48.14 5.29 -54.22
N GLU A 793 48.80 5.29 -55.38
CA GLU A 793 49.12 6.49 -56.15
C GLU A 793 47.88 7.35 -56.45
N ASP A 794 46.82 6.73 -56.98
CA ASP A 794 45.59 7.42 -57.37
C ASP A 794 44.90 8.07 -56.17
N ARG A 795 44.86 7.38 -55.02
CA ARG A 795 44.21 7.91 -53.81
C ARG A 795 44.99 9.06 -53.20
N ILE A 796 46.32 9.02 -53.18
CA ILE A 796 47.10 10.17 -52.70
C ILE A 796 47.03 11.34 -53.68
N LYS A 797 47.06 11.07 -54.99
CA LYS A 797 46.84 12.09 -56.02
C LYS A 797 45.47 12.75 -55.87
N GLN A 798 44.43 11.96 -55.56
CA GLN A 798 43.08 12.46 -55.24
C GLN A 798 43.09 13.42 -54.03
N VAL A 799 43.80 13.09 -52.95
CA VAL A 799 43.94 13.98 -51.77
C VAL A 799 44.57 15.32 -52.17
N VAL A 800 45.70 15.27 -52.88
CA VAL A 800 46.44 16.47 -53.29
C VAL A 800 45.60 17.33 -54.23
N LEU A 801 44.96 16.74 -55.24
CA LEU A 801 44.07 17.46 -56.17
C LEU A 801 42.87 18.07 -55.45
N ASN A 802 42.29 17.38 -54.48
CA ASN A 802 41.18 17.91 -53.70
C ASN A 802 41.60 19.14 -52.88
N LEU A 803 42.77 19.10 -52.24
CA LEU A 803 43.31 20.24 -51.50
C LEU A 803 43.71 21.41 -52.42
N LEU A 804 44.34 21.15 -53.56
CA LEU A 804 44.67 22.18 -54.56
C LEU A 804 43.41 22.80 -55.17
N SER A 805 42.38 22.01 -55.43
CA SER A 805 41.07 22.49 -55.91
C SER A 805 40.39 23.38 -54.88
N ASN A 806 40.46 23.01 -53.59
CA ASN A 806 39.96 23.85 -52.50
C ASN A 806 40.77 25.16 -52.40
N ALA A 807 42.09 25.09 -52.48
CA ALA A 807 42.93 26.29 -52.53
C ALA A 807 42.55 27.20 -53.71
N ALA A 808 42.33 26.66 -54.91
CA ALA A 808 41.89 27.42 -56.08
C ALA A 808 40.49 28.05 -55.93
N LYS A 809 39.64 27.54 -55.04
CA LYS A 809 38.30 28.10 -54.76
C LYS A 809 38.35 29.26 -53.77
N PHE A 810 39.24 29.20 -52.79
CA PHE A 810 39.25 30.11 -51.63
C PHE A 810 40.41 31.09 -51.59
N ALA A 811 41.48 30.87 -52.38
CA ALA A 811 42.58 31.80 -52.53
C ALA A 811 42.10 33.14 -53.13
N ASN A 812 42.75 34.22 -52.73
CA ASN A 812 42.53 35.55 -53.28
C ASN A 812 43.40 35.77 -54.52
N SER A 813 44.70 35.50 -54.40
CA SER A 813 45.68 35.78 -55.46
C SER A 813 46.83 34.80 -55.56
N GLU A 814 47.11 34.00 -54.53
CA GLU A 814 48.31 33.15 -54.50
C GLU A 814 48.05 31.78 -53.87
N VAL A 815 48.59 30.74 -54.51
CA VAL A 815 48.63 29.37 -53.98
C VAL A 815 50.06 28.82 -54.06
N ILE A 816 50.54 28.24 -52.97
CA ILE A 816 51.88 27.67 -52.87
C ILE A 816 51.77 26.18 -52.54
N LEU A 817 52.34 25.33 -53.39
CA LEU A 817 52.56 23.92 -53.08
C LEU A 817 54.02 23.73 -52.70
N LYS A 818 54.27 23.38 -51.43
CA LYS A 818 55.60 23.18 -50.87
C LYS A 818 55.75 21.75 -50.39
N ALA A 819 56.85 21.09 -50.74
CA ALA A 819 57.21 19.80 -50.17
C ALA A 819 58.63 19.84 -49.61
N HIS A 820 58.82 19.33 -48.40
CA HIS A 820 60.12 19.27 -47.74
C HIS A 820 60.21 18.08 -46.78
N LEU A 821 61.44 17.74 -46.39
CA LEU A 821 61.70 16.72 -45.37
C LEU A 821 61.94 17.37 -44.01
N GLU A 822 61.24 16.88 -43.00
CA GLU A 822 61.49 17.19 -41.58
C GLU A 822 61.68 15.86 -40.85
N ASP A 823 62.82 15.68 -40.17
CA ASP A 823 63.19 14.43 -39.47
C ASP A 823 62.99 13.13 -40.29
N LYS A 824 63.29 13.17 -41.60
CA LYS A 824 63.10 12.08 -42.59
C LYS A 824 61.65 11.69 -42.88
N THR A 825 60.68 12.52 -42.48
CA THR A 825 59.29 12.40 -42.91
C THR A 825 58.99 13.43 -44.00
N ALA A 826 58.22 13.03 -45.02
CA ALA A 826 57.82 13.94 -46.08
C ALA A 826 56.60 14.74 -45.64
N ILE A 827 56.75 16.07 -45.70
CA ILE A 827 55.72 17.03 -45.39
C ILE A 827 55.36 17.80 -46.65
N VAL A 828 54.09 17.71 -47.04
CA VAL A 828 53.52 18.45 -48.16
C VAL A 828 52.58 19.50 -47.59
N GLU A 829 52.83 20.76 -47.91
CA GLU A 829 52.04 21.91 -47.49
C GLU A 829 51.40 22.57 -48.72
N ILE A 830 50.09 22.76 -48.67
CA ILE A 830 49.34 23.56 -49.65
C ILE A 830 48.87 24.81 -48.92
N LEU A 831 49.36 25.97 -49.36
CA LEU A 831 49.07 27.26 -48.76
C LEU A 831 48.22 28.12 -49.70
N ASP A 832 47.12 28.69 -49.20
CA ASP A 832 46.30 29.68 -49.89
C ASP A 832 46.24 31.00 -49.11
N ASP A 833 46.25 32.14 -49.81
CA ASP A 833 46.15 33.48 -49.23
C ASP A 833 44.69 33.91 -48.95
N GLY A 834 43.77 32.96 -48.85
CA GLY A 834 42.34 33.19 -48.65
C GLY A 834 41.99 33.70 -47.25
N LYS A 835 40.68 33.89 -47.02
CA LYS A 835 40.11 34.38 -45.74
C LYS A 835 40.41 33.49 -44.53
N GLY A 836 40.83 32.24 -44.75
CA GLY A 836 41.05 31.26 -43.71
C GLY A 836 39.77 30.62 -43.19
N ILE A 837 39.92 29.66 -42.28
CA ILE A 837 38.83 28.94 -41.63
C ILE A 837 38.69 29.46 -40.19
N PRO A 838 37.48 29.84 -39.72
CA PRO A 838 37.25 30.27 -38.34
C PRO A 838 37.73 29.21 -37.33
N ALA A 839 38.29 29.65 -36.20
CA ALA A 839 38.86 28.74 -35.20
C ALA A 839 37.83 27.75 -34.61
N GLU A 840 36.57 28.17 -34.55
CA GLU A 840 35.43 27.34 -34.11
C GLU A 840 35.08 26.22 -35.10
N ASP A 841 35.39 26.39 -36.38
CA ASP A 841 35.04 25.45 -37.45
C ASP A 841 36.16 24.41 -37.66
N ILE A 842 37.41 24.71 -37.28
CA ILE A 842 38.60 23.85 -37.46
C ILE A 842 38.41 22.40 -36.94
N PRO A 843 37.81 22.15 -35.75
CA PRO A 843 37.63 20.78 -35.27
C PRO A 843 36.73 19.94 -36.18
N TYR A 844 35.82 20.59 -36.92
CA TYR A 844 34.72 19.94 -37.64
C TYR A 844 34.93 19.90 -39.16
N ILE A 845 35.93 20.59 -39.73
CA ILE A 845 36.11 20.65 -41.21
C ILE A 845 36.41 19.30 -41.87
N PHE A 846 36.87 18.33 -41.09
CA PHE A 846 37.09 16.96 -41.56
C PHE A 846 35.91 16.03 -41.26
N ASP A 847 34.87 16.54 -40.60
CA ASP A 847 33.65 15.80 -40.39
C ASP A 847 32.85 15.74 -41.70
N LYS A 848 32.10 14.66 -41.84
CA LYS A 848 31.33 14.39 -43.05
C LYS A 848 30.29 15.50 -43.25
N PHE A 849 30.18 16.01 -44.49
CA PHE A 849 29.20 17.03 -44.90
C PHE A 849 29.32 18.39 -44.19
N TYR A 850 30.32 18.57 -43.34
CA TYR A 850 30.50 19.83 -42.66
C TYR A 850 30.95 20.92 -43.64
N GLN A 851 30.25 22.06 -43.61
CA GLN A 851 30.62 23.27 -44.34
C GLN A 851 30.61 24.44 -43.37
N ALA A 852 31.70 25.20 -43.33
CA ALA A 852 31.84 26.39 -42.49
C ALA A 852 30.68 27.38 -42.72
N LYS A 853 30.04 27.85 -41.63
CA LYS A 853 28.74 28.56 -41.66
C LYS A 853 28.79 29.95 -42.33
N ASN A 854 29.98 30.53 -42.52
CA ASN A 854 30.18 31.90 -43.02
C ASN A 854 30.78 31.97 -44.44
N GLN A 855 30.27 31.20 -45.40
CA GLN A 855 30.69 31.31 -46.81
C GLN A 855 30.00 32.49 -47.52
N THR A 856 30.70 33.62 -47.67
CA THR A 856 30.21 34.88 -48.29
C THR A 856 30.00 34.86 -49.82
N SER A 857 30.03 33.72 -50.50
CA SER A 857 29.85 33.65 -51.96
C SER A 857 28.48 33.05 -52.31
N LYS A 858 27.70 33.78 -53.12
CA LYS A 858 26.37 33.36 -53.60
C LYS A 858 26.45 31.97 -54.27
N LYS A 859 25.84 30.98 -53.61
CA LYS A 859 25.77 29.52 -53.86
C LYS A 859 26.93 28.68 -53.27
N PRO A 860 26.65 27.75 -52.34
CA PRO A 860 27.64 26.83 -51.80
C PRO A 860 28.10 25.82 -52.87
N LEU A 861 29.41 25.75 -53.12
CA LEU A 861 30.03 24.94 -54.18
C LEU A 861 30.92 23.85 -53.55
N GLY A 862 30.28 22.88 -52.88
CA GLY A 862 30.92 21.66 -52.38
C GLY A 862 29.95 20.73 -51.66
N SER A 863 30.28 19.43 -51.57
CA SER A 863 29.50 18.41 -50.85
C SER A 863 29.89 18.30 -49.36
N GLY A 864 30.95 18.98 -48.91
CA GLY A 864 31.54 18.80 -47.58
C GLY A 864 32.22 17.43 -47.36
N LEU A 865 32.21 16.54 -48.37
CA LEU A 865 32.79 15.19 -48.27
C LEU A 865 34.29 15.14 -48.58
N GLY A 866 34.80 16.07 -49.38
CA GLY A 866 36.18 15.99 -49.89
C GLY A 866 37.24 15.92 -48.80
N LEU A 867 37.17 16.79 -47.78
CA LEU A 867 38.14 16.80 -46.68
C LEU A 867 38.00 15.58 -45.76
N ALA A 868 36.77 15.11 -45.52
CA ALA A 868 36.52 13.88 -44.75
C ALA A 868 37.12 12.64 -45.44
N ILE A 869 36.93 12.51 -46.76
CA ILE A 869 37.54 11.45 -47.57
C ILE A 869 39.06 11.59 -47.57
N SER A 870 39.57 12.81 -47.69
CA SER A 870 41.01 13.06 -47.67
C SER A 870 41.64 12.63 -46.35
N LYS A 871 40.97 12.89 -45.22
CA LYS A 871 41.39 12.40 -43.91
C LYS A 871 41.36 10.88 -43.83
N LYS A 872 40.29 10.23 -44.28
CA LYS A 872 40.19 8.75 -44.31
C LYS A 872 41.28 8.10 -45.16
N ILE A 873 41.56 8.66 -46.34
CA ILE A 873 42.67 8.19 -47.20
C ILE A 873 44.00 8.34 -46.46
N MET A 874 44.27 9.50 -45.86
CA MET A 874 45.51 9.72 -45.11
C MET A 874 45.65 8.79 -43.90
N ASP A 875 44.58 8.60 -43.13
CA ASP A 875 44.53 7.71 -41.98
C ASP A 875 44.81 6.25 -42.40
N TYR A 876 44.24 5.79 -43.51
CA TYR A 876 44.49 4.45 -44.05
C TYR A 876 45.94 4.25 -44.50
N HIS A 877 46.57 5.31 -45.00
CA HIS A 877 48.00 5.33 -45.35
C HIS A 877 48.92 5.60 -44.14
N GLN A 878 48.38 5.57 -42.91
CA GLN A 878 49.09 5.90 -41.66
C GLN A 878 49.74 7.30 -41.67
N GLY A 879 49.27 8.18 -42.55
CA GLY A 879 49.65 9.58 -42.61
C GLY A 879 48.73 10.45 -41.76
N LYS A 880 49.02 11.76 -41.72
CA LYS A 880 48.19 12.74 -41.01
C LYS A 880 47.90 13.93 -41.91
N ILE A 881 46.67 14.43 -41.84
CA ILE A 881 46.28 15.71 -42.41
C ILE A 881 46.01 16.70 -41.29
N LYS A 882 46.58 17.90 -41.39
CA LYS A 882 46.40 18.99 -40.43
C LYS A 882 46.11 20.29 -41.15
N ILE A 883 45.52 21.24 -40.44
CA ILE A 883 45.33 22.61 -40.90
C ILE A 883 45.92 23.57 -39.88
N GLU A 884 46.57 24.62 -40.36
CA GLU A 884 47.08 25.70 -39.53
C GLU A 884 47.00 27.04 -40.28
N ARG A 885 46.87 28.15 -39.57
CA ARG A 885 46.99 29.48 -40.16
C ARG A 885 48.44 29.96 -40.02
N LYS A 886 49.16 30.09 -41.14
CA LYS A 886 50.55 30.58 -41.18
C LYS A 886 50.58 32.00 -41.74
N GLY A 887 50.53 32.99 -40.86
CA GLY A 887 50.45 34.41 -41.23
C GLY A 887 49.15 34.71 -41.99
N THR A 888 49.27 35.21 -43.21
CA THR A 888 48.13 35.48 -44.11
C THR A 888 47.66 34.25 -44.90
N TYR A 889 48.31 33.09 -44.75
CA TYR A 889 47.95 31.86 -45.48
C TYR A 889 47.25 30.83 -44.61
N THR A 890 46.31 30.10 -45.20
CA THR A 890 45.79 28.84 -44.67
C THR A 890 46.67 27.71 -45.19
N ALA A 891 47.24 26.89 -44.31
CA ALA A 891 48.15 25.81 -44.67
C ALA A 891 47.51 24.45 -44.34
N PHE A 892 47.23 23.65 -45.38
CA PHE A 892 46.93 22.24 -45.23
C PHE A 892 48.23 21.43 -45.29
N GLN A 893 48.52 20.69 -44.24
CA GLN A 893 49.75 19.91 -44.10
C GLN A 893 49.43 18.41 -44.16
N LEU A 894 50.02 17.73 -45.13
CA LEU A 894 50.02 16.28 -45.26
C LEU A 894 51.37 15.75 -44.75
N VAL A 895 51.32 14.82 -43.80
CA VAL A 895 52.50 14.15 -43.25
C VAL A 895 52.45 12.69 -43.64
N PHE A 896 53.44 12.23 -44.39
CA PHE A 896 53.56 10.84 -44.82
C PHE A 896 54.56 10.09 -43.92
N PRO A 897 54.22 8.86 -43.48
CA PRO A 897 55.14 8.05 -42.70
C PRO A 897 56.35 7.66 -43.55
N GLN A 898 57.52 7.53 -42.91
CA GLN A 898 58.72 7.06 -43.58
C GLN A 898 58.55 5.59 -44.01
N ILE A 899 58.99 5.23 -45.22
CA ILE A 899 59.12 3.81 -45.59
C ILE A 899 60.18 3.18 -44.68
N ASN A 900 59.74 2.56 -43.58
CA ASN A 900 60.57 1.60 -42.88
C ASN A 900 60.66 0.34 -43.73
N LYS A 901 61.87 -0.21 -43.90
CA LYS A 901 62.18 -1.37 -44.76
C LYS A 901 61.50 -2.69 -44.38
N LEU A 902 60.50 -2.68 -43.49
CA LEU A 902 59.86 -3.84 -42.89
C LEU A 902 58.37 -3.56 -42.66
N THR A 903 57.56 -3.64 -43.72
CA THR A 903 56.14 -4.06 -43.70
C THR A 903 55.64 -4.19 -45.14
N LEU A 904 56.05 -5.25 -45.82
CA LEU A 904 55.22 -5.91 -46.82
C LEU A 904 54.47 -7.03 -46.06
N PRO A 905 53.14 -7.11 -46.09
CA PRO A 905 52.42 -8.19 -45.39
C PRO A 905 52.76 -9.53 -46.04
N ASN A 906 53.29 -10.45 -45.22
CA ASN A 906 53.43 -11.86 -45.57
C ASN A 906 52.02 -12.46 -45.69
N ILE A 907 51.51 -12.61 -46.91
CA ILE A 907 50.36 -13.46 -47.22
C ILE A 907 50.86 -14.89 -47.10
N ASN A 908 50.59 -15.55 -45.95
CA ASN A 908 50.45 -17.00 -45.76
C ASN A 908 50.70 -17.39 -44.30
N SER A 909 49.68 -17.33 -43.44
CA SER A 909 49.51 -18.24 -42.28
C SER A 909 48.30 -17.81 -41.43
N GLU A 910 47.10 -18.23 -41.80
CA GLU A 910 45.96 -18.40 -40.87
C GLU A 910 44.85 -19.16 -41.61
N ASN A 911 45.10 -20.44 -41.86
CA ASN A 911 44.08 -21.37 -42.36
C ASN A 911 44.38 -22.78 -41.80
N GLU A 912 44.53 -22.89 -40.49
CA GLU A 912 44.67 -24.16 -39.79
C GLU A 912 44.30 -23.95 -38.31
N GLN A 913 42.99 -23.97 -38.00
CA GLN A 913 42.41 -24.41 -36.72
C GLN A 913 40.91 -24.02 -36.68
N ASN A 914 40.08 -24.73 -37.46
CA ASN A 914 38.66 -24.86 -37.13
C ASN A 914 38.08 -26.13 -37.78
N THR A 915 38.52 -27.29 -37.31
CA THR A 915 37.87 -28.60 -37.57
C THR A 915 38.04 -29.49 -36.35
N HIS A 916 37.03 -29.47 -35.48
CA HIS A 916 36.55 -30.50 -34.53
C HIS A 916 35.71 -29.72 -33.50
N SER A 917 34.42 -29.96 -33.22
CA SER A 917 33.46 -30.98 -33.60
C SER A 917 32.10 -30.53 -33.01
N ARG A 918 31.02 -30.71 -33.79
CA ARG A 918 29.63 -31.02 -33.38
C ARG A 918 28.99 -30.35 -32.17
#